data_AF-A0A960TTR0-F1
#
_entry.id   AF-A0A960TTR0-F1
#
_cell.length_a   1.000
_cell.length_b   1.000
_cell.length_c   1.000
_cell.angle_alpha   90.00
_cell.angle_beta   90.00
_cell.angle_gamma   90.00
#
_symmetry.space_group_name_H-M   'P 1'
#
loop_
_entity.id
_entity.type
_entity.pdbx_description
1 polymer ?
#
loop_
_entity_poly.entity_id
_entity_poly.type
_entity_poly.pdbx_seq_one_letter_code
_entity_poly.pdbx_strand_id
1 'polypeptide(L)'
;MTRTQGDDIGRVAEQLTLRQQATRMMVDTHVFNAQTHFKNGQLELALSDLEAALSLDDTNLEAQSLYAQVQSLMGHTPSTQKTLGEAMGEQHQLRVQQLLGQARDFYNKGQLALSRKDYDTAVAELGLAVSSVRAAPFALDWDGLDTRAEELLQRAKNERTAAAERQRMQSEQEALENLRAEEIAEAQRKQARVNTMITNAIDSFDAGNYEAAISYADLALRRSPRNEKALEIRSAAFQAGRKQLNRRYIEERRDEFARWKQYLRALEIPQSNIVTMPDVDSWRKTSELRKGRRGQDLTRAMDPAEAELRERMTSTYVTLPGIQDEDSLGHLVDILRSFSDLPMVVDPAAEDSVASAGVTFTLDFPNRITVRQALDFITTEAGEEVTWTIRHEAIMVTTREKARGKLEVFNHDVQDLVVGLTDFTGPRIDKIRLYDELDADEDGGGPFGGTLEARRVIEIENLSTLIQENVAPESWSDDGVSIESGEGFIVVTHTLEVQQAIRAFLEDLRRLNSTLVTIESKFMTVGDNFIQEIGNDFRGLDGRSLEDLTNGLEDQASVGLDNGGTGSTGQDAAGAPSAGFFYDDGQDGQFAARTGNFFNTALGQSLSTIGGMTFQWNFFNDVEMSTILRAVEKSNRYEVINSQILSVHNTSRAYVAVVNQRAFIQDFSVEVAQFQAVADPEINVL
;
A
#
# COMPACT_ATOMS: atom_id res chain seq x y z
N MET A 1 -9.38 35.95 50.48
CA MET A 1 -9.49 37.40 50.80
C MET A 1 -10.91 37.79 50.42
N THR A 2 -11.80 38.27 51.28
CA THR A 2 -11.77 39.54 52.04
C THR A 2 -12.80 39.53 53.20
N ARG A 3 -12.45 40.09 54.37
CA ARG A 3 -13.37 40.42 55.47
C ARG A 3 -12.80 41.64 56.19
N THR A 4 -13.43 42.83 56.10
CA THR A 4 -13.24 44.03 56.96
C THR A 4 -14.04 45.22 56.40
N GLN A 5 -15.24 45.54 56.94
CA GLN A 5 -15.92 46.85 56.70
C GLN A 5 -17.11 47.21 57.65
N GLY A 6 -17.30 46.57 58.82
CA GLY A 6 -18.58 46.63 59.56
C GLY A 6 -18.78 47.64 60.71
N ASP A 7 -17.78 48.36 61.22
CA ASP A 7 -17.84 48.87 62.62
C ASP A 7 -18.23 50.35 62.84
N ASP A 8 -18.39 51.21 61.83
CA ASP A 8 -18.47 52.68 62.05
C ASP A 8 -19.86 53.27 62.37
N ILE A 9 -20.97 52.55 62.19
CA ILE A 9 -22.32 53.14 62.21
C ILE A 9 -22.91 53.34 63.62
N GLY A 10 -22.43 52.62 64.64
CA GLY A 10 -23.09 52.57 65.96
C GLY A 10 -23.00 53.83 66.83
N ARG A 11 -21.98 54.68 66.67
CA ARG A 11 -21.67 55.75 67.64
C ARG A 11 -22.53 57.02 67.54
N VAL A 12 -23.21 57.27 66.42
CA VAL A 12 -23.90 58.56 66.17
C VAL A 12 -25.26 58.65 66.86
N ALA A 13 -25.92 57.52 67.14
CA ALA A 13 -27.29 57.51 67.64
C ALA A 13 -27.43 57.96 69.12
N GLU A 14 -26.40 57.77 69.95
CA GLU A 14 -26.49 58.03 71.40
C GLU A 14 -26.45 59.53 71.78
N GLN A 15 -25.87 60.41 70.97
CA GLN A 15 -25.68 61.82 71.36
C GLN A 15 -26.97 62.66 71.28
N LEU A 16 -27.95 62.25 70.45
CA LEU A 16 -29.18 63.00 70.22
C LEU A 16 -30.16 62.94 71.39
N THR A 17 -30.13 61.88 72.19
CA THR A 17 -31.12 61.63 73.26
C THR A 17 -30.89 62.48 74.52
N LEU A 18 -29.63 62.78 74.85
CA LEU A 18 -29.25 63.54 76.06
C LEU A 18 -29.72 65.01 76.05
N ARG A 19 -29.73 65.66 74.88
CA ARG A 19 -30.07 67.09 74.77
C ARG A 19 -31.57 67.37 75.00
N GLN A 20 -32.42 66.43 74.61
CA GLN A 20 -33.87 66.54 74.81
C GLN A 20 -34.24 66.46 76.30
N GLN A 21 -33.54 65.65 77.08
CA GLN A 21 -33.80 65.51 78.52
C GLN A 21 -33.46 66.78 79.31
N ALA A 22 -32.38 67.48 78.96
CA ALA A 22 -31.96 68.70 79.66
C ALA A 22 -32.97 69.87 79.51
N THR A 23 -33.55 70.03 78.32
CA THR A 23 -34.49 71.12 78.01
C THR A 23 -35.77 71.00 78.84
N ARG A 24 -36.28 69.77 78.98
CA ARG A 24 -37.49 69.49 79.76
C ARG A 24 -37.32 69.84 81.24
N MET A 25 -36.17 69.51 81.82
CA MET A 25 -35.88 69.81 83.23
C MET A 25 -35.87 71.31 83.53
N MET A 26 -35.42 72.15 82.60
CA MET A 26 -35.42 73.60 82.77
C MET A 26 -36.84 74.18 82.75
N VAL A 27 -37.69 73.72 81.83
CA VAL A 27 -39.10 74.14 81.73
C VAL A 27 -39.84 73.82 83.03
N ASP A 28 -39.69 72.59 83.53
CA ASP A 28 -40.36 72.15 84.77
C ASP A 28 -39.94 73.00 85.98
N THR A 29 -38.66 73.40 86.03
CA THR A 29 -38.13 74.26 87.09
C THR A 29 -38.78 75.66 87.08
N HIS A 30 -38.92 76.27 85.91
CA HIS A 30 -39.56 77.58 85.77
C HIS A 30 -41.05 77.54 86.12
N VAL A 31 -41.77 76.50 85.68
CA VAL A 31 -43.20 76.32 86.02
C VAL A 31 -43.39 76.16 87.54
N PHE A 32 -42.51 75.38 88.20
CA PHE A 32 -42.56 75.21 89.64
C PHE A 32 -42.33 76.51 90.43
N ASN A 33 -41.35 77.32 90.01
CA ASN A 33 -41.08 78.62 90.62
C ASN A 33 -42.28 79.56 90.45
N ALA A 34 -42.85 79.62 89.25
CA ALA A 34 -44.03 80.41 88.97
C ALA A 34 -45.24 80.04 89.83
N GLN A 35 -45.50 78.73 90.02
CA GLN A 35 -46.56 78.27 90.93
C GLN A 35 -46.32 78.71 92.36
N THR A 36 -45.06 78.69 92.80
CA THR A 36 -44.69 79.13 94.15
C THR A 36 -44.90 80.63 94.33
N HIS A 37 -44.46 81.45 93.37
CA HIS A 37 -44.69 82.90 93.35
C HIS A 37 -46.19 83.25 93.30
N PHE A 38 -46.96 82.50 92.51
CA PHE A 38 -48.41 82.67 92.38
C PHE A 38 -49.15 82.41 93.69
N LYS A 39 -48.80 81.33 94.40
CA LYS A 39 -49.37 81.02 95.73
C LYS A 39 -49.05 82.08 96.77
N ASN A 40 -47.91 82.74 96.64
CA ASN A 40 -47.49 83.83 97.53
C ASN A 40 -48.12 85.18 97.16
N GLY A 41 -48.96 85.23 96.12
CA GLY A 41 -49.61 86.47 95.65
C GLY A 41 -48.67 87.41 94.89
N GLN A 42 -47.43 86.99 94.60
CA GLN A 42 -46.45 87.75 93.83
C GLN A 42 -46.70 87.52 92.33
N LEU A 43 -47.80 88.07 91.82
CA LEU A 43 -48.31 87.78 90.48
C LEU A 43 -47.35 88.20 89.35
N GLU A 44 -46.62 89.31 89.50
CA GLU A 44 -45.66 89.76 88.47
C GLU A 44 -44.44 88.83 88.33
N LEU A 45 -43.93 88.30 89.44
CA LEU A 45 -42.82 87.34 89.42
C LEU A 45 -43.28 85.98 88.87
N ALA A 46 -44.50 85.56 89.22
CA ALA A 46 -45.10 84.36 88.65
C ALA A 46 -45.25 84.47 87.12
N LEU A 47 -45.64 85.65 86.62
CA LEU A 47 -45.76 85.90 85.20
C LEU A 47 -44.40 85.76 84.48
N SER A 48 -43.34 86.36 85.03
CA SER A 48 -42.00 86.31 84.43
C SER A 48 -41.43 84.89 84.32
N ASP A 49 -41.60 84.06 85.35
CA ASP A 49 -41.10 82.67 85.30
C ASP A 49 -41.87 81.83 84.27
N LEU A 50 -43.17 82.10 84.06
CA LEU A 50 -43.98 81.39 83.07
C LEU A 50 -43.61 81.77 81.64
N GLU A 51 -43.26 83.04 81.40
CA GLU A 51 -42.76 83.46 80.08
C GLU A 51 -41.42 82.78 79.76
N ALA A 52 -40.54 82.64 80.76
CA ALA A 52 -39.29 81.90 80.60
C ALA A 52 -39.55 80.42 80.28
N ALA A 53 -40.47 79.76 80.97
CA ALA A 53 -40.86 78.37 80.68
C ALA A 53 -41.40 78.21 79.24
N LEU A 54 -42.29 79.11 78.82
CA LEU A 54 -42.92 79.08 77.50
C LEU A 54 -41.96 79.45 76.37
N SER A 55 -40.87 80.16 76.66
CA SER A 55 -39.82 80.42 75.66
C SER A 55 -38.97 79.18 75.36
N LEU A 56 -38.89 78.24 76.30
CA LEU A 56 -38.12 77.00 76.16
C LEU A 56 -38.96 75.86 75.57
N ASP A 57 -40.23 75.77 75.97
CA ASP A 57 -41.21 74.84 75.40
C ASP A 57 -42.56 75.53 75.35
N ASP A 58 -42.89 76.07 74.18
CA ASP A 58 -44.13 76.81 73.91
C ASP A 58 -45.36 75.90 73.96
N THR A 59 -45.18 74.58 73.92
CA THR A 59 -46.27 73.59 73.99
C THR A 59 -46.60 73.12 75.39
N ASN A 60 -45.87 73.55 76.42
CA ASN A 60 -46.13 73.13 77.79
C ASN A 60 -47.47 73.69 78.31
N LEU A 61 -48.48 72.83 78.28
CA LEU A 61 -49.86 73.11 78.69
C LEU A 61 -49.96 73.65 80.13
N GLU A 62 -49.11 73.18 81.04
CA GLU A 62 -49.15 73.60 82.45
C GLU A 62 -48.71 75.06 82.58
N ALA A 63 -47.61 75.43 81.90
CA ALA A 63 -47.11 76.81 81.86
C ALA A 63 -48.12 77.77 81.22
N GLN A 64 -48.74 77.40 80.09
CA GLN A 64 -49.76 78.22 79.41
C GLN A 64 -50.98 78.46 80.30
N SER A 65 -51.44 77.41 81.00
CA SER A 65 -52.62 77.50 81.85
C SER A 65 -52.40 78.40 83.06
N LEU A 66 -51.23 78.30 83.70
CA LEU A 66 -50.88 79.13 84.85
C LEU A 66 -50.67 80.58 84.43
N TYR A 67 -50.08 80.82 83.25
CA TYR A 67 -49.86 82.16 82.70
C TYR A 67 -51.18 82.89 82.46
N ALA A 68 -52.15 82.20 81.84
CA ALA A 68 -53.49 82.72 81.63
C ALA A 68 -54.22 83.03 82.95
N GLN A 69 -54.05 82.20 83.98
CA GLN A 69 -54.61 82.46 85.32
C GLN A 69 -53.99 83.70 85.97
N VAL A 70 -52.65 83.82 85.96
CA VAL A 70 -51.94 84.97 86.54
C VAL A 70 -52.35 86.28 85.84
N GLN A 71 -52.42 86.30 84.51
CA GLN A 71 -52.88 87.47 83.74
C GLN A 71 -54.32 87.86 84.09
N SER A 72 -55.20 86.88 84.26
CA SER A 72 -56.60 87.14 84.63
C SER A 72 -56.72 87.79 86.01
N LEU A 73 -55.88 87.39 86.97
CA LEU A 73 -55.87 87.95 88.32
C LEU A 73 -55.26 89.35 88.38
N MET A 74 -54.32 89.67 87.48
CA MET A 74 -53.76 91.02 87.34
C MET A 74 -54.72 92.01 86.66
N GLY A 75 -55.92 91.57 86.26
CA GLY A 75 -56.96 92.46 85.74
C GLY A 75 -56.75 92.89 84.28
N HIS A 76 -55.82 92.27 83.56
CA HIS A 76 -55.72 92.43 82.12
C HIS A 76 -56.77 91.54 81.44
N THR A 77 -57.79 92.14 80.83
CA THR A 77 -58.87 91.43 80.13
C THR A 77 -58.42 90.98 78.73
N PRO A 78 -58.38 89.67 78.42
CA PRO A 78 -58.13 89.17 77.07
C PRO A 78 -59.44 89.11 76.29
N SER A 79 -59.39 89.57 75.04
CA SER A 79 -60.53 89.68 74.14
C SER A 79 -61.08 88.34 73.69
N THR A 80 -62.41 88.21 73.85
CA THR A 80 -63.33 87.40 73.05
C THR A 80 -63.19 85.87 73.18
N GLN A 81 -63.52 85.38 74.38
CA GLN A 81 -63.80 83.96 74.65
C GLN A 81 -65.05 83.48 73.88
N LYS A 82 -64.84 82.48 73.03
CA LYS A 82 -65.87 81.56 72.51
C LYS A 82 -66.20 80.54 73.60
N THR A 83 -67.47 80.16 73.68
CA THR A 83 -68.03 79.25 74.69
C THR A 83 -67.39 77.85 74.68
N LEU A 84 -67.15 77.30 75.88
CA LEU A 84 -66.54 75.98 76.16
C LEU A 84 -67.15 74.78 75.38
N GLY A 85 -68.39 74.90 74.91
CA GLY A 85 -69.04 73.88 74.07
C GLY A 85 -68.47 73.78 72.64
N GLU A 86 -67.93 74.87 72.08
CA GLU A 86 -67.36 74.88 70.72
C GLU A 86 -65.95 74.27 70.69
N ALA A 87 -65.13 74.51 71.73
CA ALA A 87 -63.76 74.01 71.82
C ALA A 87 -63.69 72.47 71.97
N MET A 88 -64.63 71.85 72.70
CA MET A 88 -64.67 70.39 72.83
C MET A 88 -65.13 69.70 71.53
N GLY A 89 -65.95 70.37 70.71
CA GLY A 89 -66.37 69.85 69.40
C GLY A 89 -65.22 69.77 68.39
N GLU A 90 -64.37 70.80 68.33
CA GLU A 90 -63.24 70.84 67.38
C GLU A 90 -62.14 69.82 67.71
N GLN A 91 -61.79 69.63 69.00
CA GLN A 91 -60.81 68.61 69.39
C GLN A 91 -61.28 67.18 69.07
N HIS A 92 -62.57 66.92 69.26
CA HIS A 92 -63.16 65.63 68.90
C HIS A 92 -63.03 65.40 67.39
N GLN A 93 -63.37 66.40 66.56
CA GLN A 93 -63.26 66.31 65.10
C GLN A 93 -61.84 66.04 64.61
N LEU A 94 -60.81 66.66 65.21
CA LEU A 94 -59.41 66.43 64.83
C LEU A 94 -58.95 65.00 65.10
N ARG A 95 -59.33 64.44 66.25
CA ARG A 95 -58.96 63.05 66.61
C ARG A 95 -59.64 62.03 65.70
N VAL A 96 -60.88 62.31 65.31
CA VAL A 96 -61.62 61.53 64.29
C VAL A 96 -60.88 61.54 62.95
N GLN A 97 -60.44 62.71 62.49
CA GLN A 97 -59.70 62.83 61.23
C GLN A 97 -58.35 62.11 61.26
N GLN A 98 -57.62 62.13 62.38
CA GLN A 98 -56.34 61.46 62.50
C GLN A 98 -56.47 59.94 62.39
N LEU A 99 -57.47 59.35 63.06
CA LEU A 99 -57.73 57.90 63.00
C LEU A 99 -58.14 57.48 61.58
N LEU A 100 -59.00 58.28 60.92
CA LEU A 100 -59.37 58.06 59.51
C LEU A 100 -58.15 58.12 58.58
N GLY A 101 -57.26 59.09 58.79
CA GLY A 101 -56.05 59.27 57.98
C GLY A 101 -55.09 58.08 58.09
N GLN A 102 -54.85 57.59 59.30
CA GLN A 102 -53.94 56.46 59.55
C GLN A 102 -54.47 55.15 58.96
N ALA A 103 -55.75 54.84 59.19
CA ALA A 103 -56.37 53.64 58.62
C ALA A 103 -56.31 53.65 57.08
N ARG A 104 -56.53 54.83 56.47
CA ARG A 104 -56.49 55.00 55.02
C ARG A 104 -55.07 54.87 54.45
N ASP A 105 -54.05 55.33 55.16
CA ASP A 105 -52.65 55.18 54.73
C ASP A 105 -52.23 53.69 54.73
N PHE A 106 -52.54 52.95 55.79
CA PHE A 106 -52.30 51.49 55.84
C PHE A 106 -53.06 50.75 54.74
N TYR A 107 -54.32 51.14 54.48
CA TYR A 107 -55.11 50.58 53.38
C TYR A 107 -54.45 50.82 52.02
N ASN A 108 -54.02 52.05 51.74
CA ASN A 108 -53.38 52.42 50.46
C ASN A 108 -52.03 51.70 50.27
N LYS A 109 -51.21 51.60 51.32
CA LYS A 109 -49.93 50.87 51.29
C LYS A 109 -50.14 49.38 51.02
N GLY A 110 -51.11 48.78 51.71
CA GLY A 110 -51.50 47.39 51.49
C GLY A 110 -52.04 47.14 50.08
N GLN A 111 -52.84 48.05 49.54
CA GLN A 111 -53.32 47.99 48.16
C GLN A 111 -52.17 48.08 47.14
N LEU A 112 -51.18 48.94 47.38
CA LEU A 112 -50.00 49.06 46.53
C LEU A 112 -49.14 47.80 46.57
N ALA A 113 -48.89 47.23 47.75
CA ALA A 113 -48.15 45.98 47.89
C ALA A 113 -48.86 44.81 47.17
N LEU A 114 -50.18 44.76 47.27
CA LEU A 114 -50.99 43.78 46.55
C LEU A 114 -50.87 43.94 45.03
N SER A 115 -50.88 45.18 44.53
CA SER A 115 -50.67 45.45 43.09
C SER A 115 -49.29 45.03 42.59
N ARG A 116 -48.27 45.05 43.46
CA ARG A 116 -46.90 44.59 43.18
C ARG A 116 -46.74 43.08 43.34
N LYS A 117 -47.80 42.36 43.71
CA LYS A 117 -47.79 40.93 44.03
C LYS A 117 -46.88 40.59 45.22
N ASP A 118 -46.55 41.56 46.05
CA ASP A 118 -45.87 41.34 47.33
C ASP A 118 -46.94 41.05 48.38
N TYR A 119 -47.43 39.81 48.35
CA TYR A 119 -48.59 39.41 49.12
C TYR A 119 -48.32 39.36 50.63
N ASP A 120 -47.07 39.17 51.07
CA ASP A 120 -46.73 39.16 52.49
C ASP A 120 -46.82 40.56 53.10
N THR A 121 -46.21 41.54 52.44
CA THR A 121 -46.31 42.95 52.85
C THR A 121 -47.75 43.45 52.75
N ALA A 122 -48.49 43.05 51.71
CA ALA A 122 -49.90 43.43 51.54
C ALA A 122 -50.79 42.91 52.67
N VAL A 123 -50.62 41.65 53.09
CA VAL A 123 -51.40 41.07 54.20
C VAL A 123 -51.08 41.74 55.53
N ALA A 124 -49.82 42.10 55.77
CA ALA A 124 -49.41 42.80 56.99
C ALA A 124 -50.05 44.20 57.09
N GLU A 125 -49.88 45.04 56.06
CA GLU A 125 -50.36 46.43 56.04
C GLU A 125 -51.90 46.52 56.02
N LEU A 126 -52.58 45.68 55.25
CA LEU A 126 -54.05 45.62 55.28
C LEU A 126 -54.57 45.06 56.61
N GLY A 127 -53.82 44.18 57.27
CA GLY A 127 -54.12 43.72 58.62
C GLY A 127 -54.07 44.84 59.66
N LEU A 128 -53.07 45.72 59.54
CA LEU A 128 -52.96 46.94 60.36
C LEU A 128 -54.08 47.95 60.06
N ALA A 129 -54.48 48.10 58.80
CA ALA A 129 -55.64 48.91 58.43
C ALA A 129 -56.92 48.42 59.12
N VAL A 130 -57.23 47.12 59.02
CA VAL A 130 -58.41 46.51 59.66
C VAL A 130 -58.35 46.61 61.18
N SER A 131 -57.18 46.36 61.79
CA SER A 131 -57.04 46.46 63.25
C SER A 131 -57.21 47.89 63.74
N SER A 132 -56.73 48.89 62.99
CA SER A 132 -56.90 50.31 63.33
C SER A 132 -58.36 50.75 63.29
N VAL A 133 -59.15 50.23 62.33
CA VAL A 133 -60.60 50.44 62.25
C VAL A 133 -61.31 49.80 63.44
N ARG A 134 -60.98 48.54 63.77
CA ARG A 134 -61.62 47.81 64.87
C ARG A 134 -61.27 48.34 66.26
N ALA A 135 -60.08 48.93 66.42
CA ALA A 135 -59.60 49.45 67.69
C ALA A 135 -60.12 50.85 68.04
N ALA A 136 -61.00 51.43 67.22
CA ALA A 136 -61.53 52.77 67.46
C ALA A 136 -62.52 52.78 68.65
N PRO A 137 -62.35 53.69 69.64
CA PRO A 137 -63.09 53.65 70.90
C PRO A 137 -64.56 54.13 70.80
N PHE A 138 -65.01 54.61 69.64
CA PHE A 138 -66.39 55.07 69.42
C PHE A 138 -66.80 54.84 67.96
N ALA A 139 -68.12 54.82 67.70
CA ALA A 139 -68.68 54.53 66.38
C ALA A 139 -68.38 55.67 65.40
N LEU A 140 -67.37 55.47 64.57
CA LEU A 140 -66.99 56.35 63.46
C LEU A 140 -67.67 55.88 62.18
N ASP A 141 -68.06 56.84 61.33
CA ASP A 141 -68.34 56.54 59.93
C ASP A 141 -67.01 56.50 59.16
N TRP A 142 -66.63 55.31 58.70
CA TRP A 142 -65.38 55.06 57.99
C TRP A 142 -65.50 55.23 56.47
N ASP A 143 -66.62 55.76 55.96
CA ASP A 143 -66.90 55.86 54.52
C ASP A 143 -66.73 54.50 53.82
N GLY A 144 -67.12 53.41 54.49
CA GLY A 144 -66.97 52.03 53.97
C GLY A 144 -65.52 51.55 53.81
N LEU A 145 -64.53 52.18 54.43
CA LEU A 145 -63.13 51.72 54.42
C LEU A 145 -62.94 50.43 55.24
N ASP A 146 -63.74 50.25 56.27
CA ASP A 146 -63.77 49.09 57.17
C ASP A 146 -64.03 47.77 56.43
N THR A 147 -65.10 47.73 55.64
CA THR A 147 -65.49 46.59 54.81
C THR A 147 -64.50 46.37 53.67
N ARG A 148 -64.12 47.44 52.98
CA ARG A 148 -63.16 47.37 51.86
C ARG A 148 -61.76 46.88 52.30
N ALA A 149 -61.29 47.26 53.48
CA ALA A 149 -60.01 46.79 54.03
C ALA A 149 -60.04 45.30 54.37
N GLU A 150 -61.13 44.82 54.99
CA GLU A 150 -61.30 43.40 55.32
C GLU A 150 -61.38 42.53 54.07
N GLU A 151 -62.17 42.94 53.07
CA GLU A 151 -62.28 42.24 51.79
C GLU A 151 -60.93 42.16 51.07
N LEU A 152 -60.20 43.28 51.02
CA LEU A 152 -58.90 43.33 50.35
C LEU A 152 -57.84 42.50 51.10
N LEU A 153 -57.88 42.47 52.44
CA LEU A 153 -57.01 41.63 53.26
C LEU A 153 -57.27 40.13 53.01
N GLN A 154 -58.54 39.72 52.96
CA GLN A 154 -58.90 38.32 52.66
C GLN A 154 -58.45 37.94 51.25
N ARG A 155 -58.64 38.84 50.27
CA ARG A 155 -58.13 38.66 48.92
C ARG A 155 -56.61 38.51 48.90
N ALA A 156 -55.88 39.37 49.61
CA ALA A 156 -54.42 39.29 49.69
C ALA A 156 -53.93 37.98 50.32
N LYS A 157 -54.60 37.48 51.37
CA LYS A 157 -54.28 36.19 52.00
C LYS A 157 -54.50 35.02 51.04
N ASN A 158 -55.62 35.01 50.33
CA ASN A 158 -55.95 33.97 49.35
C ASN A 158 -55.00 34.01 48.14
N GLU A 159 -54.64 35.20 47.66
CA GLU A 159 -53.68 35.36 46.57
C GLU A 159 -52.26 34.94 46.98
N ARG A 160 -51.86 35.16 48.25
CA ARG A 160 -50.59 34.66 48.80
C ARG A 160 -50.53 33.13 48.81
N THR A 161 -51.55 32.47 49.36
CA THR A 161 -51.56 31.00 49.43
C THR A 161 -51.58 30.40 48.03
N ALA A 162 -52.38 30.96 47.12
CA ALA A 162 -52.40 30.56 45.72
C ALA A 162 -51.06 30.83 45.00
N ALA A 163 -50.32 31.89 45.36
CA ALA A 163 -48.98 32.16 44.81
C ALA A 163 -47.94 31.14 45.31
N ALA A 164 -47.94 30.83 46.62
CA ALA A 164 -47.04 29.83 47.19
C ALA A 164 -47.31 28.42 46.64
N GLU A 165 -48.57 28.03 46.47
CA GLU A 165 -48.95 26.77 45.84
C GLU A 165 -48.52 26.73 44.37
N ARG A 166 -48.73 27.81 43.60
CA ARG A 166 -48.25 27.90 42.21
C ARG A 166 -46.73 27.76 42.10
N GLN A 167 -45.97 28.41 42.98
CA GLN A 167 -44.51 28.33 42.98
C GLN A 167 -44.02 26.91 43.32
N ARG A 168 -44.64 26.26 44.32
CA ARG A 168 -44.34 24.87 44.65
C ARG A 168 -44.63 23.93 43.48
N MET A 169 -45.82 24.05 42.88
CA MET A 169 -46.21 23.25 41.71
C MET A 169 -45.27 23.48 40.52
N GLN A 170 -44.84 24.71 40.27
CA GLN A 170 -43.85 25.02 39.23
C GLN A 170 -42.49 24.36 39.51
N SER A 171 -41.98 24.46 40.74
CA SER A 171 -40.71 23.82 41.10
C SER A 171 -40.77 22.29 41.02
N GLU A 172 -41.90 21.68 41.38
CA GLU A 172 -42.12 20.24 41.25
C GLU A 172 -42.23 19.82 39.77
N GLN A 173 -42.88 20.64 38.92
CA GLN A 173 -42.93 20.42 37.46
C GLN A 173 -41.55 20.55 36.81
N GLU A 174 -40.79 21.60 37.13
CA GLU A 174 -39.42 21.80 36.62
C GLU A 174 -38.49 20.66 37.04
N ALA A 175 -38.57 20.18 38.28
CA ALA A 175 -37.81 19.04 38.75
C ALA A 175 -38.16 17.76 37.97
N LEU A 176 -39.45 17.51 37.71
CA LEU A 176 -39.90 16.36 36.94
C LEU A 176 -39.48 16.45 35.46
N GLU A 177 -39.54 17.64 34.87
CA GLU A 177 -39.12 17.88 33.49
C GLU A 177 -37.61 17.67 33.32
N ASN A 178 -36.80 18.17 34.27
CA ASN A 178 -35.36 17.93 34.28
C ASN A 178 -35.03 16.44 34.39
N LEU A 179 -35.72 15.72 35.27
CA LEU A 179 -35.51 14.28 35.46
C LEU A 179 -35.90 13.47 34.21
N ARG A 180 -37.04 13.81 33.58
CA ARG A 180 -37.43 13.23 32.27
C ARG A 180 -36.44 13.54 31.17
N ALA A 181 -35.94 14.78 31.11
CA ALA A 181 -34.94 15.18 30.11
C ALA A 181 -33.63 14.40 30.28
N GLU A 182 -33.20 14.15 31.52
CA GLU A 182 -32.03 13.35 31.82
C GLU A 182 -32.21 11.87 31.45
N GLU A 183 -33.35 11.27 31.78
CA GLU A 183 -33.70 9.89 31.38
C GLU A 183 -33.72 9.74 29.84
N ILE A 184 -34.33 10.69 29.13
CA ILE A 184 -34.36 10.70 27.66
C ILE A 184 -32.94 10.84 27.10
N ALA A 185 -32.11 11.74 27.65
CA ALA A 185 -30.74 11.93 27.22
C ALA A 185 -29.88 10.67 27.44
N GLU A 186 -30.06 9.98 28.56
CA GLU A 186 -29.36 8.73 28.84
C GLU A 186 -29.79 7.61 27.88
N ALA A 187 -31.10 7.48 27.63
CA ALA A 187 -31.65 6.53 26.66
C ALA A 187 -31.11 6.80 25.24
N GLN A 188 -31.05 8.06 24.82
CA GLN A 188 -30.47 8.47 23.53
C GLN A 188 -28.98 8.15 23.45
N ARG A 189 -28.18 8.39 24.50
CA ARG A 189 -26.75 8.02 24.54
C ARG A 189 -26.56 6.50 24.42
N LYS A 190 -27.38 5.71 25.10
CA LYS A 190 -27.36 4.23 24.99
C LYS A 190 -27.70 3.79 23.57
N GLN A 191 -28.74 4.37 22.97
CA GLN A 191 -29.14 4.07 21.59
C GLN A 191 -28.08 4.50 20.57
N ALA A 192 -27.46 5.67 20.73
CA ALA A 192 -26.41 6.16 19.84
C ALA A 192 -25.21 5.20 19.82
N ARG A 193 -24.79 4.70 20.99
CA ARG A 193 -23.71 3.70 21.09
C ARG A 193 -24.05 2.40 20.36
N VAL A 194 -25.29 1.92 20.48
CA VAL A 194 -25.78 0.74 19.75
C VAL A 194 -25.78 1.02 18.24
N ASN A 195 -26.21 2.21 17.82
CA ASN A 195 -26.21 2.61 16.41
C ASN A 195 -24.79 2.66 15.84
N THR A 196 -23.81 3.21 16.57
CA THR A 196 -22.40 3.20 16.13
C THR A 196 -21.87 1.78 15.94
N MET A 197 -22.21 0.84 16.84
CA MET A 197 -21.83 -0.57 16.68
C MET A 197 -22.47 -1.20 15.45
N ILE A 198 -23.73 -0.87 15.17
CA ILE A 198 -24.43 -1.32 13.96
C ILE A 198 -23.79 -0.73 12.70
N THR A 199 -23.45 0.56 12.69
CA THR A 199 -22.75 1.20 11.56
C THR A 199 -21.42 0.52 11.30
N ASN A 200 -20.59 0.32 12.32
CA ASN A 200 -19.31 -0.39 12.16
C ASN A 200 -19.49 -1.84 11.66
N ALA A 201 -20.59 -2.50 12.05
CA ALA A 201 -20.92 -3.83 11.56
C ALA A 201 -21.28 -3.82 10.07
N ILE A 202 -22.01 -2.80 9.60
CA ILE A 202 -22.33 -2.59 8.18
C ILE A 202 -21.06 -2.29 7.40
N ASP A 203 -20.25 -1.33 7.85
CA ASP A 203 -19.01 -0.95 7.16
C ASP A 203 -18.04 -2.14 7.03
N SER A 204 -17.96 -2.98 8.07
CA SER A 204 -17.15 -4.21 8.06
C SER A 204 -17.71 -5.26 7.09
N PHE A 205 -19.04 -5.35 6.98
CA PHE A 205 -19.71 -6.25 6.03
C PHE A 205 -19.45 -5.82 4.59
N ASP A 206 -19.57 -4.52 4.30
CA ASP A 206 -19.34 -3.94 2.97
C ASP A 206 -17.86 -4.05 2.55
N ALA A 207 -16.94 -3.95 3.51
CA ALA A 207 -15.52 -4.20 3.30
C ALA A 207 -15.19 -5.70 3.07
N GLY A 208 -16.17 -6.60 3.16
CA GLY A 208 -15.97 -8.04 3.02
C GLY A 208 -15.28 -8.71 4.22
N ASN A 209 -15.14 -7.99 5.34
CA ASN A 209 -14.61 -8.53 6.60
C ASN A 209 -15.76 -9.02 7.49
N TYR A 210 -16.30 -10.19 7.12
CA TYR A 210 -17.48 -10.75 7.76
C TYR A 210 -17.27 -11.16 9.22
N GLU A 211 -16.04 -11.50 9.63
CA GLU A 211 -15.74 -11.83 11.02
C GLU A 211 -15.83 -10.58 11.93
N ALA A 212 -15.26 -9.47 11.48
CA ALA A 212 -15.40 -8.19 12.17
C ALA A 212 -16.88 -7.74 12.23
N ALA A 213 -17.63 -7.91 11.14
CA ALA A 213 -19.06 -7.59 11.10
C ALA A 213 -19.87 -8.39 12.14
N ILE A 214 -19.60 -9.69 12.29
CA ILE A 214 -20.22 -10.54 13.33
C ILE A 214 -19.85 -10.02 14.73
N SER A 215 -18.59 -9.67 14.96
CA SER A 215 -18.13 -9.19 16.27
C SER A 215 -18.82 -7.89 16.69
N TYR A 216 -18.98 -6.92 15.80
CA TYR A 216 -19.67 -5.67 16.08
C TYR A 216 -21.17 -5.86 16.24
N ALA A 217 -21.79 -6.75 15.45
CA ALA A 217 -23.18 -7.11 15.62
C ALA A 217 -23.43 -7.80 16.97
N ASP A 218 -22.54 -8.69 17.42
CA ASP A 218 -22.61 -9.32 18.74
C ASP A 218 -22.45 -8.30 19.87
N LEU A 219 -21.56 -7.31 19.72
CA LEU A 219 -21.42 -6.20 20.69
C LEU A 219 -22.71 -5.36 20.78
N ALA A 220 -23.36 -5.09 19.65
CA ALA A 220 -24.66 -4.41 19.61
C ALA A 220 -25.74 -5.25 20.31
N LEU A 221 -25.78 -6.56 20.07
CA LEU A 221 -26.75 -7.49 20.68
C LEU A 221 -26.54 -7.68 22.18
N ARG A 222 -25.30 -7.64 22.69
CA ARG A 222 -25.05 -7.67 24.14
C ARG A 222 -25.67 -6.48 24.86
N ARG A 223 -25.76 -5.32 24.20
CA ARG A 223 -26.37 -4.09 24.74
C ARG A 223 -27.86 -3.99 24.46
N SER A 224 -28.30 -4.46 23.29
CA SER A 224 -29.71 -4.50 22.89
C SER A 224 -30.04 -5.88 22.30
N PRO A 225 -30.41 -6.86 23.14
CA PRO A 225 -30.61 -8.25 22.71
C PRO A 225 -31.71 -8.48 21.68
N ARG A 226 -32.64 -7.53 21.55
CA ARG A 226 -33.79 -7.58 20.63
C ARG A 226 -33.63 -6.69 19.40
N ASN A 227 -32.44 -6.17 19.12
CA ASN A 227 -32.23 -5.32 17.96
C ASN A 227 -32.26 -6.15 16.66
N GLU A 228 -33.31 -5.97 15.86
CA GLU A 228 -33.53 -6.72 14.61
C GLU A 228 -32.39 -6.51 13.60
N LYS A 229 -31.91 -5.28 13.44
CA LYS A 229 -30.83 -4.94 12.49
C LYS A 229 -29.54 -5.68 12.83
N ALA A 230 -29.19 -5.73 14.11
CA ALA A 230 -27.98 -6.44 14.55
C ALA A 230 -28.09 -7.96 14.37
N LEU A 231 -29.27 -8.54 14.60
CA LEU A 231 -29.52 -9.97 14.31
C LEU A 231 -29.39 -10.28 12.82
N GLU A 232 -29.97 -9.44 11.97
CA GLU A 232 -29.92 -9.59 10.52
C GLU A 232 -28.48 -9.52 10.00
N ILE A 233 -27.74 -8.45 10.35
CA ILE A 233 -26.34 -8.26 9.94
C ILE A 233 -25.48 -9.44 10.37
N ARG A 234 -25.64 -9.92 11.61
CA ARG A 234 -24.92 -11.10 12.11
C ARG A 234 -25.20 -12.35 11.27
N SER A 235 -26.47 -12.61 10.97
CA SER A 235 -26.87 -13.78 10.19
C SER A 235 -26.39 -13.71 8.74
N ALA A 236 -26.48 -12.52 8.13
CA ALA A 236 -26.01 -12.26 6.77
C ALA A 236 -24.48 -12.39 6.69
N ALA A 237 -23.75 -11.77 7.62
CA ALA A 237 -22.29 -11.86 7.71
C ALA A 237 -21.82 -13.31 7.85
N PHE A 238 -22.49 -14.11 8.69
CA PHE A 238 -22.18 -15.52 8.87
C PHE A 238 -22.38 -16.34 7.59
N GLN A 239 -23.50 -16.14 6.89
CA GLN A 239 -23.76 -16.82 5.62
C GLN A 239 -22.78 -16.38 4.53
N ALA A 240 -22.51 -15.09 4.42
CA ALA A 240 -21.59 -14.52 3.43
C ALA A 240 -20.14 -15.01 3.66
N GLY A 241 -19.67 -15.02 4.91
CA GLY A 241 -18.35 -15.55 5.27
C GLY A 241 -18.19 -17.03 4.90
N ARG A 242 -19.20 -17.86 5.18
CA ARG A 242 -19.19 -19.28 4.74
C ARG A 242 -19.16 -19.42 3.22
N LYS A 243 -19.91 -18.59 2.50
CA LYS A 243 -19.92 -18.59 1.04
C LYS A 243 -18.57 -18.16 0.47
N GLN A 244 -17.90 -17.17 1.07
CA GLN A 244 -16.57 -16.73 0.69
C GLN A 244 -15.52 -17.83 0.92
N LEU A 245 -15.54 -18.48 2.09
CA LEU A 245 -14.65 -19.59 2.41
C LEU A 245 -14.87 -20.77 1.45
N ASN A 246 -16.12 -21.14 1.19
CA ASN A 246 -16.44 -22.21 0.26
C ASN A 246 -16.00 -21.87 -1.17
N ARG A 247 -16.21 -20.64 -1.63
CA ARG A 247 -15.74 -20.18 -2.94
C ARG A 247 -14.22 -20.29 -3.05
N ARG A 248 -13.48 -19.76 -2.05
CA ARG A 248 -12.02 -19.83 -2.02
C ARG A 248 -11.53 -21.28 -2.05
N TYR A 249 -12.13 -22.14 -1.21
CA TYR A 249 -11.82 -23.56 -1.19
C TYR A 249 -12.06 -24.23 -2.55
N ILE A 250 -13.19 -23.94 -3.20
CA ILE A 250 -13.50 -24.48 -4.53
C ILE A 250 -12.51 -23.97 -5.59
N GLU A 251 -12.14 -22.69 -5.55
CA GLU A 251 -11.16 -22.09 -6.47
C GLU A 251 -9.78 -22.73 -6.29
N GLU A 252 -9.27 -22.79 -5.05
CA GLU A 252 -8.00 -23.44 -4.71
C GLU A 252 -7.98 -24.91 -5.16
N ARG A 253 -9.04 -25.66 -4.89
CA ARG A 253 -9.15 -27.07 -5.31
C ARG A 253 -9.28 -27.22 -6.82
N ARG A 254 -9.98 -26.32 -7.50
CA ARG A 254 -10.05 -26.30 -8.97
C ARG A 254 -8.68 -26.09 -9.58
N ASP A 255 -7.90 -25.15 -9.05
CA ASP A 255 -6.54 -24.89 -9.52
C ASP A 255 -5.61 -26.07 -9.28
N GLU A 256 -5.67 -26.69 -8.10
CA GLU A 256 -4.91 -27.92 -7.81
C GLU A 256 -5.28 -29.05 -8.77
N PHE A 257 -6.58 -29.31 -8.97
CA PHE A 257 -7.03 -30.36 -9.87
C PHE A 257 -6.70 -30.06 -11.33
N ALA A 258 -6.71 -28.79 -11.75
CA ALA A 258 -6.26 -28.38 -13.07
C ALA A 258 -4.75 -28.69 -13.26
N ARG A 259 -3.92 -28.37 -12.26
CA ARG A 259 -2.48 -28.72 -12.27
C ARG A 259 -2.26 -30.23 -12.32
N TRP A 260 -3.01 -31.00 -11.52
CA TRP A 260 -2.91 -32.46 -11.55
C TRP A 260 -3.31 -33.03 -12.91
N LYS A 261 -4.38 -32.51 -13.52
CA LYS A 261 -4.81 -32.92 -14.86
C LYS A 261 -3.77 -32.57 -15.92
N GLN A 262 -3.14 -31.40 -15.83
CA GLN A 262 -2.03 -31.02 -16.72
C GLN A 262 -0.83 -31.95 -16.53
N TYR A 263 -0.46 -32.26 -15.29
CA TYR A 263 0.62 -33.20 -14.98
C TYR A 263 0.34 -34.61 -15.52
N LEU A 264 -0.86 -35.14 -15.30
CA LEU A 264 -1.26 -36.45 -15.83
C LEU A 264 -1.24 -36.47 -17.37
N ARG A 265 -1.74 -35.42 -18.03
CA ARG A 265 -1.63 -35.29 -19.50
C ARG A 265 -0.19 -35.21 -19.98
N ALA A 266 0.69 -34.56 -19.23
CA ALA A 266 2.11 -34.51 -19.55
C ALA A 266 2.77 -35.89 -19.44
N LEU A 267 2.33 -36.73 -18.49
CA LEU A 267 2.77 -38.12 -18.35
C LEU A 267 2.19 -39.05 -19.43
N GLU A 268 1.00 -38.77 -19.94
CA GLU A 268 0.36 -39.53 -21.03
C GLU A 268 1.08 -39.35 -22.37
N ILE A 269 1.80 -38.23 -22.56
CA ILE A 269 2.66 -38.04 -23.73
C ILE A 269 3.87 -38.97 -23.55
N PRO A 270 4.03 -40.03 -24.37
CA PRO A 270 5.21 -40.86 -24.31
C PRO A 270 6.41 -39.96 -24.57
N GLN A 271 7.31 -39.85 -23.59
CA GLN A 271 8.56 -39.11 -23.75
C GLN A 271 9.42 -39.91 -24.74
N SER A 272 9.32 -39.56 -26.03
CA SER A 272 10.09 -40.20 -27.10
C SER A 272 11.57 -39.83 -27.06
N ASN A 273 11.93 -38.89 -26.20
CA ASN A 273 13.27 -38.31 -26.13
C ASN A 273 13.99 -38.84 -24.89
N ILE A 274 15.15 -39.46 -25.12
CA ILE A 274 15.92 -40.23 -24.13
C ILE A 274 16.39 -39.37 -22.94
N VAL A 275 16.59 -38.05 -23.14
CA VAL A 275 16.80 -37.06 -22.07
C VAL A 275 16.35 -35.68 -22.58
N THR A 276 15.30 -35.10 -22.00
CA THR A 276 15.00 -33.65 -22.15
C THR A 276 15.35 -32.94 -20.86
N MET A 277 16.20 -31.91 -20.94
CA MET A 277 16.49 -31.05 -19.80
C MET A 277 15.20 -30.35 -19.33
N PRO A 278 14.98 -30.21 -18.00
CA PRO A 278 13.87 -29.44 -17.47
C PRO A 278 13.84 -28.01 -18.01
N ASP A 279 12.66 -27.38 -18.02
CA ASP A 279 12.53 -25.95 -18.35
C ASP A 279 13.24 -25.05 -17.32
N VAL A 280 13.51 -23.80 -17.72
CA VAL A 280 14.26 -22.83 -16.90
C VAL A 280 13.58 -22.56 -15.56
N ASP A 281 12.25 -22.56 -15.51
CA ASP A 281 11.48 -22.29 -14.30
C ASP A 281 11.51 -23.48 -13.32
N SER A 282 11.45 -24.71 -13.82
CA SER A 282 11.63 -25.94 -13.04
C SER A 282 13.04 -26.03 -12.49
N TRP A 283 14.04 -25.63 -13.27
CA TRP A 283 15.42 -25.50 -12.79
C TRP A 283 15.53 -24.45 -11.70
N ARG A 284 14.93 -23.26 -11.87
CA ARG A 284 14.95 -22.20 -10.86
C ARG A 284 14.31 -22.64 -9.55
N LYS A 285 13.12 -23.25 -9.61
CA LYS A 285 12.40 -23.77 -8.43
C LYS A 285 13.20 -24.88 -7.75
N THR A 286 13.82 -25.75 -8.53
CA THR A 286 14.65 -26.82 -8.01
C THR A 286 15.93 -26.26 -7.37
N SER A 287 16.55 -25.23 -7.96
CA SER A 287 17.68 -24.51 -7.38
C SER A 287 17.32 -23.79 -6.08
N GLU A 288 16.14 -23.17 -6.00
CA GLU A 288 15.61 -22.58 -4.75
C GLU A 288 15.38 -23.63 -3.66
N LEU A 289 14.78 -24.78 -4.01
CA LEU A 289 14.59 -25.89 -3.07
C LEU A 289 15.92 -26.53 -2.64
N ARG A 290 16.95 -26.48 -3.50
CA ARG A 290 18.30 -26.97 -3.20
C ARG A 290 19.14 -25.99 -2.37
N LYS A 291 18.84 -24.68 -2.36
CA LYS A 291 19.55 -23.69 -1.52
C LYS A 291 19.61 -24.11 -0.04
N GLY A 292 18.62 -24.84 0.46
CA GLY A 292 18.59 -25.31 1.85
C GLY A 292 19.15 -26.72 2.13
N ARG A 293 19.65 -27.47 1.13
CA ARG A 293 19.90 -28.93 1.29
C ARG A 293 21.25 -29.50 0.80
N ARG A 294 22.30 -28.70 0.60
CA ARG A 294 23.67 -29.24 0.41
C ARG A 294 24.69 -28.53 1.30
N GLY A 295 25.68 -29.30 1.74
CA GLY A 295 26.57 -29.03 2.87
C GLY A 295 27.28 -27.68 2.80
N GLN A 296 27.34 -27.06 3.99
CA GLN A 296 28.00 -25.80 4.30
C GLN A 296 27.61 -24.64 3.38
N ASP A 297 26.53 -24.00 3.78
CA ASP A 297 26.13 -22.71 3.26
C ASP A 297 27.28 -21.70 3.47
N LEU A 298 28.05 -21.40 2.42
CA LEU A 298 28.97 -20.25 2.40
C LEU A 298 28.23 -18.93 2.64
N THR A 299 26.89 -18.92 2.58
CA THR A 299 26.01 -17.82 2.97
C THR A 299 25.59 -17.86 4.43
N ARG A 300 26.27 -18.66 5.28
CA ARG A 300 26.47 -18.25 6.68
C ARG A 300 27.27 -16.95 6.64
N ALA A 301 26.54 -15.88 6.33
CA ALA A 301 26.99 -14.52 6.39
C ALA A 301 27.75 -14.38 7.69
N MET A 302 28.84 -13.62 7.64
CA MET A 302 29.53 -13.13 8.83
C MET A 302 28.50 -12.86 9.91
N ASP A 303 28.78 -13.30 11.14
CA ASP A 303 27.84 -13.13 12.25
C ASP A 303 27.30 -11.69 12.20
N PRO A 304 25.97 -11.48 12.17
CA PRO A 304 25.40 -10.14 12.03
C PRO A 304 26.03 -9.11 12.98
N ALA A 305 26.44 -9.55 14.17
CA ALA A 305 27.17 -8.73 15.14
C ALA A 305 28.57 -8.31 14.65
N GLU A 306 29.33 -9.20 13.99
CA GLU A 306 30.65 -8.91 13.43
C GLU A 306 30.57 -8.02 12.18
N ALA A 307 29.53 -8.18 11.36
CA ALA A 307 29.27 -7.32 10.22
C ALA A 307 28.94 -5.88 10.67
N GLU A 308 28.06 -5.75 11.67
CA GLU A 308 27.71 -4.46 12.26
C GLU A 308 28.93 -3.78 12.91
N LEU A 309 29.77 -4.53 13.63
CA LEU A 309 30.97 -3.98 14.26
C LEU A 309 31.99 -3.48 13.22
N ARG A 310 32.14 -4.18 12.09
CA ARG A 310 33.02 -3.77 10.98
C ARG A 310 32.53 -2.48 10.31
N GLU A 311 31.22 -2.31 10.17
CA GLU A 311 30.62 -1.08 9.66
C GLU A 311 30.78 0.08 10.64
N ARG A 312 30.53 -0.16 11.94
CA ARG A 312 30.76 0.82 13.01
C ARG A 312 32.21 1.29 13.08
N MET A 313 33.18 0.39 12.93
CA MET A 313 34.60 0.73 12.92
C MET A 313 35.00 1.62 11.72
N THR A 314 34.36 1.42 10.58
CA THR A 314 34.61 2.23 9.37
C THR A 314 33.91 3.60 9.43
N SER A 315 32.76 3.68 10.09
CA SER A 315 31.94 4.90 10.19
C SER A 315 32.28 5.79 11.40
N THR A 316 32.91 5.24 12.45
CA THR A 316 33.26 5.98 13.67
C THR A 316 34.56 6.75 13.48
N TYR A 317 34.49 8.08 13.63
CA TYR A 317 35.66 8.97 13.57
C TYR A 317 36.13 9.32 14.99
N VAL A 318 37.44 9.23 15.21
CA VAL A 318 38.10 9.58 16.47
C VAL A 318 39.13 10.69 16.26
N THR A 319 39.32 11.51 17.30
CA THR A 319 40.39 12.51 17.37
C THR A 319 41.28 12.13 18.54
N LEU A 320 42.43 11.54 18.25
CA LEU A 320 43.34 11.05 19.27
C LEU A 320 44.24 12.18 19.77
N PRO A 321 44.54 12.25 21.07
CA PRO A 321 45.60 13.12 21.56
C PRO A 321 46.93 12.67 20.96
N GLY A 322 47.87 13.59 20.72
CA GLY A 322 49.22 13.23 20.28
C GLY A 322 49.88 12.33 21.32
N ILE A 323 50.30 11.13 20.90
CA ILE A 323 50.97 10.13 21.73
C ILE A 323 52.46 10.18 21.39
N GLN A 324 53.31 10.27 22.42
CA GLN A 324 54.75 10.35 22.27
C GLN A 324 55.42 9.28 23.14
N ASP A 325 56.37 8.54 22.54
CA ASP A 325 57.23 7.57 23.21
C ASP A 325 56.50 6.52 24.06
N GLU A 326 55.34 6.03 23.60
CA GLU A 326 54.61 4.95 24.29
C GLU A 326 55.18 3.58 23.92
N ASP A 327 55.39 2.71 24.90
CA ASP A 327 55.98 1.37 24.74
C ASP A 327 54.97 0.23 24.85
N SER A 328 53.75 0.49 25.35
CA SER A 328 52.69 -0.52 25.48
C SER A 328 51.62 -0.42 24.39
N LEU A 329 51.43 -1.51 23.65
CA LEU A 329 50.34 -1.65 22.67
C LEU A 329 48.97 -1.66 23.38
N GLY A 330 48.91 -2.27 24.57
CA GLY A 330 47.74 -2.25 25.45
C GLY A 330 47.26 -0.84 25.79
N HIS A 331 48.19 0.06 26.15
CA HIS A 331 47.84 1.44 26.49
C HIS A 331 47.27 2.21 25.28
N LEU A 332 47.82 2.01 24.09
CA LEU A 332 47.30 2.62 22.85
C LEU A 332 45.88 2.17 22.53
N VAL A 333 45.62 0.86 22.66
CA VAL A 333 44.29 0.29 22.39
C VAL A 333 43.28 0.71 23.46
N ASP A 334 43.72 0.90 24.70
CA ASP A 334 42.88 1.47 25.76
C ASP A 334 42.51 2.94 25.49
N ILE A 335 43.46 3.73 24.99
CA ILE A 335 43.19 5.10 24.52
C ILE A 335 42.15 5.03 23.40
N LEU A 336 42.38 4.25 22.35
CA LEU A 336 41.40 4.09 21.26
C LEU A 336 40.02 3.69 21.76
N ARG A 337 39.94 2.71 22.67
CA ARG A 337 38.70 2.23 23.27
C ARG A 337 37.96 3.34 24.00
N SER A 338 38.67 4.21 24.72
CA SER A 338 38.07 5.34 25.44
C SER A 338 37.50 6.43 24.53
N PHE A 339 38.06 6.60 23.32
CA PHE A 339 37.61 7.60 22.35
C PHE A 339 36.57 7.06 21.37
N SER A 340 36.52 5.75 21.13
CA SER A 340 35.63 5.15 20.14
C SER A 340 34.39 4.44 20.70
N ASP A 341 34.34 4.15 22.02
CA ASP A 341 33.30 3.32 22.65
C ASP A 341 33.09 1.95 21.99
N LEU A 342 34.12 1.40 21.31
CA LEU A 342 34.05 0.09 20.66
C LEU A 342 34.74 -0.97 21.54
N PRO A 343 34.21 -2.20 21.63
CA PRO A 343 34.83 -3.27 22.40
C PRO A 343 36.16 -3.70 21.75
N MET A 344 37.28 -3.37 22.39
CA MET A 344 38.63 -3.73 21.95
C MET A 344 39.39 -4.52 23.02
N VAL A 345 40.17 -5.50 22.58
CA VAL A 345 41.01 -6.36 23.44
C VAL A 345 42.36 -6.59 22.75
N VAL A 346 43.46 -6.54 23.51
CA VAL A 346 44.81 -6.90 23.04
C VAL A 346 45.16 -8.30 23.53
N ASP A 347 45.64 -9.15 22.64
CA ASP A 347 46.20 -10.46 22.97
C ASP A 347 47.61 -10.28 23.56
N PRO A 348 47.93 -10.92 24.70
CA PRO A 348 49.29 -10.89 25.26
C PRO A 348 50.38 -11.24 24.25
N ALA A 349 50.11 -12.13 23.29
CA ALA A 349 51.09 -12.50 22.26
C ALA A 349 51.45 -11.34 21.31
N ALA A 350 50.54 -10.40 21.05
CA ALA A 350 50.85 -9.21 20.27
C ALA A 350 51.67 -8.21 21.10
N GLU A 351 51.34 -8.04 22.38
CA GLU A 351 52.12 -7.21 23.31
C GLU A 351 53.57 -7.72 23.41
N ASP A 352 53.74 -9.04 23.55
CA ASP A 352 55.06 -9.68 23.64
C ASP A 352 55.89 -9.50 22.36
N SER A 353 55.25 -9.53 21.18
CA SER A 353 55.91 -9.29 19.89
C SER A 353 56.42 -7.85 19.77
N VAL A 354 55.59 -6.87 20.15
CA VAL A 354 55.97 -5.44 20.18
C VAL A 354 57.09 -5.17 21.19
N ALA A 355 56.97 -5.72 22.40
CA ALA A 355 57.98 -5.57 23.44
C ALA A 355 59.32 -6.21 23.06
N SER A 356 59.28 -7.35 22.38
CA SER A 356 60.48 -8.05 21.87
C SER A 356 61.14 -7.28 20.72
N ALA A 357 60.34 -6.61 19.89
CA ALA A 357 60.82 -5.76 18.80
C ALA A 357 61.36 -4.40 19.28
N GLY A 358 61.05 -3.99 20.52
CA GLY A 358 61.50 -2.72 21.10
C GLY A 358 60.91 -1.50 20.41
N VAL A 359 59.70 -1.63 19.87
CA VAL A 359 59.00 -0.57 19.14
C VAL A 359 58.45 0.46 20.13
N THR A 360 58.60 1.73 19.82
CA THR A 360 57.98 2.85 20.55
C THR A 360 57.08 3.62 19.59
N PHE A 361 55.87 3.93 20.03
CA PHE A 361 54.85 4.55 19.20
C PHE A 361 54.82 6.06 19.39
N THR A 362 54.97 6.78 18.29
CA THR A 362 54.76 8.24 18.25
C THR A 362 53.69 8.54 17.20
N LEU A 363 52.48 8.86 17.66
CA LEU A 363 51.29 9.02 16.83
C LEU A 363 50.73 10.44 16.99
N ASP A 364 50.77 11.23 15.92
CA ASP A 364 50.14 12.56 15.87
C ASP A 364 49.26 12.67 14.62
N PHE A 365 47.94 12.72 14.84
CA PHE A 365 46.95 12.80 13.77
C PHE A 365 46.30 14.20 13.77
N PRO A 366 46.66 15.10 12.83
CA PRO A 366 46.12 16.46 12.79
C PRO A 366 44.63 16.51 12.36
N ASN A 367 44.12 15.45 11.76
CA ASN A 367 42.76 15.33 11.26
C ASN A 367 42.05 14.15 11.94
N ARG A 368 40.70 14.22 12.01
CA ARG A 368 39.87 13.08 12.42
C ARG A 368 40.11 11.88 11.50
N ILE A 369 40.40 10.73 12.08
CA ILE A 369 40.60 9.45 11.38
C ILE A 369 39.53 8.45 11.80
N THR A 370 39.25 7.44 10.97
CA THR A 370 38.34 6.36 11.38
C THR A 370 39.06 5.40 12.33
N VAL A 371 38.30 4.71 13.18
CA VAL A 371 38.87 3.70 14.10
C VAL A 371 39.63 2.63 13.32
N ARG A 372 39.09 2.22 12.16
CA ARG A 372 39.77 1.29 11.24
C ARG A 372 41.15 1.79 10.84
N GLN A 373 41.22 3.04 10.38
CA GLN A 373 42.49 3.64 9.95
C GLN A 373 43.47 3.74 11.12
N ALA A 374 43.00 4.12 12.30
CA ALA A 374 43.83 4.20 13.50
C ALA A 374 44.44 2.83 13.86
N LEU A 375 43.63 1.77 13.83
CA LEU A 375 44.09 0.40 14.07
C LEU A 375 45.09 -0.05 12.99
N ASP A 376 44.80 0.20 11.71
CA ASP A 376 45.71 -0.14 10.60
C ASP A 376 47.08 0.55 10.79
N PHE A 377 47.10 1.83 11.18
CA PHE A 377 48.34 2.56 11.48
C PHE A 377 49.09 1.99 12.68
N ILE A 378 48.39 1.74 13.79
CA ILE A 378 49.01 1.17 15.01
C ILE A 378 49.59 -0.22 14.71
N THR A 379 48.88 -1.07 14.00
CA THR A 379 49.39 -2.41 13.64
C THR A 379 50.55 -2.35 12.65
N THR A 380 50.60 -1.35 11.78
CA THR A 380 51.73 -1.16 10.85
C THR A 380 52.99 -0.71 11.59
N GLU A 381 52.87 0.23 12.53
CA GLU A 381 53.99 0.68 13.37
C GLU A 381 54.46 -0.42 14.35
N ALA A 382 53.53 -1.25 14.84
CA ALA A 382 53.81 -2.35 15.76
C ALA A 382 54.69 -3.47 15.17
N GLY A 383 54.81 -3.53 13.84
CA GLY A 383 55.63 -4.52 13.12
C GLY A 383 54.81 -5.52 12.31
N GLU A 384 55.48 -6.27 11.42
CA GLU A 384 54.83 -7.16 10.45
C GLU A 384 54.03 -8.32 11.08
N GLU A 385 54.35 -8.69 12.31
CA GLU A 385 53.73 -9.79 13.04
C GLU A 385 52.39 -9.44 13.69
N VAL A 386 52.05 -8.15 13.85
CA VAL A 386 50.84 -7.71 14.57
C VAL A 386 49.74 -7.32 13.58
N THR A 387 48.51 -7.73 13.86
CA THR A 387 47.33 -7.37 13.08
C THR A 387 46.08 -7.33 13.96
N TRP A 388 44.92 -6.98 13.40
CA TRP A 388 43.65 -6.97 14.12
C TRP A 388 42.61 -7.85 13.42
N THR A 389 41.72 -8.46 14.20
CA THR A 389 40.60 -9.27 13.71
C THR A 389 39.36 -9.02 14.56
N ILE A 390 38.18 -9.29 14.03
CA ILE A 390 36.94 -9.21 14.81
C ILE A 390 36.55 -10.62 15.20
N ARG A 391 36.44 -10.89 16.52
CA ARG A 391 36.01 -12.18 17.07
C ARG A 391 35.27 -11.99 18.37
N HIS A 392 34.30 -12.87 18.63
CA HIS A 392 33.53 -12.86 19.87
C HIS A 392 32.90 -11.48 20.17
N GLU A 393 32.39 -10.82 19.13
CA GLU A 393 31.78 -9.47 19.21
C GLU A 393 32.74 -8.35 19.69
N ALA A 394 34.06 -8.57 19.63
CA ALA A 394 35.09 -7.60 19.98
C ALA A 394 36.17 -7.49 18.89
N ILE A 395 36.80 -6.32 18.81
CA ILE A 395 38.00 -6.09 18.00
C ILE A 395 39.20 -6.61 18.79
N MET A 396 39.86 -7.64 18.27
CA MET A 396 41.01 -8.27 18.89
C MET A 396 42.29 -7.89 18.13
N VAL A 397 43.21 -7.20 18.79
CA VAL A 397 44.57 -6.94 18.27
C VAL A 397 45.44 -8.12 18.70
N THR A 398 45.97 -8.87 17.74
CA THR A 398 46.68 -10.13 17.99
C THR A 398 47.77 -10.35 16.92
N THR A 399 48.52 -11.44 17.00
CA THR A 399 49.52 -11.76 15.97
C THR A 399 48.86 -12.23 14.68
N ARG A 400 49.53 -12.07 13.54
CA ARG A 400 49.04 -12.49 12.21
C ARG A 400 48.59 -13.95 12.20
N GLU A 401 49.33 -14.81 12.88
CA GLU A 401 49.00 -16.24 13.01
C GLU A 401 47.68 -16.48 13.75
N LYS A 402 47.44 -15.79 14.87
CA LYS A 402 46.22 -15.95 15.68
C LYS A 402 45.01 -15.23 15.09
N ALA A 403 45.23 -14.16 14.33
CA ALA A 403 44.18 -13.43 13.63
C ALA A 403 43.53 -14.25 12.51
N ARG A 404 44.22 -15.29 12.00
CA ARG A 404 43.75 -16.18 10.92
C ARG A 404 42.38 -16.77 11.23
N GLY A 405 41.38 -16.41 10.42
CA GLY A 405 40.04 -16.98 10.50
C GLY A 405 40.08 -18.50 10.49
N LYS A 406 39.04 -19.13 11.03
CA LYS A 406 38.94 -20.60 11.04
C LYS A 406 39.08 -21.13 9.61
N LEU A 407 40.07 -21.99 9.38
CA LEU A 407 40.24 -22.69 8.12
C LEU A 407 39.10 -23.71 7.98
N GLU A 408 38.41 -23.66 6.84
CA GLU A 408 37.35 -24.60 6.52
C GLU A 408 37.67 -25.29 5.19
N VAL A 409 37.48 -26.60 5.18
CA VAL A 409 37.60 -27.42 3.98
C VAL A 409 36.30 -27.29 3.21
N PHE A 410 36.37 -26.71 2.02
CA PHE A 410 35.23 -26.54 1.13
C PHE A 410 35.47 -27.25 -0.20
N ASN A 411 34.41 -27.89 -0.71
CA ASN A 411 34.46 -28.59 -1.98
C ASN A 411 33.80 -27.74 -3.08
N HIS A 412 34.60 -27.20 -4.00
CA HIS A 412 34.12 -26.46 -5.16
C HIS A 412 33.87 -27.43 -6.32
N ASP A 413 32.60 -27.58 -6.71
CA ASP A 413 32.24 -28.30 -7.93
C ASP A 413 32.72 -27.48 -9.15
N VAL A 414 33.48 -28.10 -10.05
CA VAL A 414 33.99 -27.50 -11.29
C VAL A 414 33.75 -28.41 -12.50
N GLN A 415 32.86 -29.41 -12.37
CA GLN A 415 32.59 -30.38 -13.44
C GLN A 415 32.18 -29.71 -14.74
N ASP A 416 31.44 -28.60 -14.63
CA ASP A 416 30.95 -27.82 -15.76
C ASP A 416 32.04 -27.05 -16.51
N LEU A 417 33.15 -26.71 -15.84
CA LEU A 417 34.28 -26.00 -16.43
C LEU A 417 35.31 -26.95 -17.08
N VAL A 418 35.38 -28.21 -16.63
CA VAL A 418 36.37 -29.21 -17.06
C VAL A 418 35.80 -30.18 -18.10
N VAL A 419 34.56 -29.97 -18.58
CA VAL A 419 33.96 -30.79 -19.64
C VAL A 419 34.82 -30.72 -20.91
N GLY A 420 35.23 -31.88 -21.42
CA GLY A 420 35.85 -31.98 -22.73
C GLY A 420 34.85 -31.65 -23.82
N LEU A 421 35.17 -30.66 -24.67
CA LEU A 421 34.37 -30.38 -25.86
C LEU A 421 34.80 -31.33 -26.97
N THR A 422 33.83 -32.07 -27.52
CA THR A 422 34.07 -32.92 -28.70
C THR A 422 33.97 -32.06 -29.96
N ASP A 423 35.03 -32.08 -30.76
CA ASP A 423 35.00 -31.48 -32.09
C ASP A 423 34.50 -32.49 -33.12
N PHE A 424 33.61 -32.02 -34.00
CA PHE A 424 33.09 -32.82 -35.11
C PHE A 424 33.64 -32.30 -36.43
N THR A 425 34.20 -33.20 -37.23
CA THR A 425 34.62 -32.88 -38.60
C THR A 425 33.56 -33.33 -39.59
N GLY A 426 33.23 -32.44 -40.53
CA GLY A 426 32.25 -32.72 -41.59
C GLY A 426 32.77 -33.65 -42.68
N PRO A 427 31.87 -34.21 -43.50
CA PRO A 427 32.23 -35.05 -44.64
C PRO A 427 33.00 -34.22 -45.68
N ARG A 428 34.03 -34.82 -46.26
CA ARG A 428 34.82 -34.22 -47.35
C ARG A 428 34.16 -34.53 -48.69
N ILE A 429 33.33 -33.61 -49.17
CA ILE A 429 32.55 -33.75 -50.42
C ILE A 429 33.34 -33.47 -51.71
N ASP A 430 34.62 -33.11 -51.59
CA ASP A 430 35.48 -32.74 -52.72
C ASP A 430 36.13 -33.94 -53.43
N LYS A 431 36.03 -35.16 -52.87
CA LYS A 431 36.66 -36.37 -53.41
C LYS A 431 35.75 -37.59 -53.30
N ILE A 432 35.56 -38.32 -54.40
CA ILE A 432 34.97 -39.66 -54.42
C ILE A 432 36.05 -40.63 -53.90
N ARG A 433 35.78 -41.38 -52.82
CA ARG A 433 36.74 -42.31 -52.20
C ARG A 433 36.22 -43.76 -52.31
N LEU A 434 37.10 -44.73 -52.52
CA LEU A 434 36.76 -46.16 -52.39
C LEU A 434 36.62 -46.53 -50.91
N TYR A 435 35.80 -47.54 -50.62
CA TYR A 435 35.62 -48.06 -49.26
C TYR A 435 36.95 -48.48 -48.59
N ASP A 436 37.88 -49.07 -49.34
CA ASP A 436 39.17 -49.54 -48.83
C ASP A 436 40.16 -48.41 -48.47
N GLU A 437 39.94 -47.18 -48.98
CA GLU A 437 40.75 -46.00 -48.65
C GLU A 437 40.21 -45.23 -47.43
N LEU A 438 39.08 -45.67 -46.85
CA LEU A 438 38.44 -45.00 -45.70
C LEU A 438 39.04 -45.40 -44.36
N ASP A 439 39.67 -46.58 -44.28
CA ASP A 439 40.23 -47.13 -43.04
C ASP A 439 41.68 -46.67 -42.76
N ALA A 440 42.29 -45.87 -43.65
CA ALA A 440 43.72 -45.58 -43.63
C ALA A 440 44.13 -44.18 -43.12
N ASP A 441 43.20 -43.30 -42.75
CA ASP A 441 43.54 -41.95 -42.28
C ASP A 441 43.63 -41.87 -40.73
N GLU A 442 44.81 -41.51 -40.21
CA GLU A 442 45.10 -41.22 -38.78
C GLU A 442 44.35 -39.98 -38.24
N ASP A 443 43.71 -39.20 -39.14
CA ASP A 443 43.03 -37.92 -38.86
C ASP A 443 41.51 -38.06 -38.52
N GLY A 444 40.99 -39.28 -38.35
CA GLY A 444 39.71 -39.52 -37.67
C GLY A 444 38.44 -39.04 -38.37
N GLY A 445 38.46 -38.84 -39.70
CA GLY A 445 37.29 -38.42 -40.48
C GLY A 445 36.82 -39.49 -41.46
N GLY A 446 35.76 -40.23 -41.13
CA GLY A 446 35.13 -41.18 -42.03
C GLY A 446 34.42 -40.50 -43.22
N PRO A 447 33.88 -41.29 -44.17
CA PRO A 447 33.16 -40.77 -45.36
C PRO A 447 31.96 -39.88 -45.01
N PHE A 448 31.44 -40.02 -43.79
CA PHE A 448 30.28 -39.29 -43.28
C PHE A 448 30.65 -38.29 -42.17
N GLY A 449 31.92 -37.90 -42.10
CA GLY A 449 32.46 -37.13 -40.98
C GLY A 449 32.96 -38.03 -39.85
N GLY A 450 33.48 -37.40 -38.80
CA GLY A 450 34.08 -38.12 -37.68
C GLY A 450 34.12 -37.32 -36.39
N THR A 451 34.23 -38.03 -35.27
CA THR A 451 34.46 -37.44 -33.94
C THR A 451 35.95 -37.35 -33.70
N LEU A 452 36.45 -36.13 -33.51
CA LEU A 452 37.81 -35.93 -33.02
C LEU A 452 37.87 -36.20 -31.51
N GLU A 453 39.08 -36.42 -31.00
CA GLU A 453 39.31 -36.57 -29.58
C GLU A 453 38.81 -35.33 -28.82
N ALA A 454 38.07 -35.56 -27.73
CA ALA A 454 37.51 -34.49 -26.92
C ALA A 454 38.65 -33.68 -26.27
N ARG A 455 38.80 -32.42 -26.67
CA ARG A 455 39.76 -31.52 -26.06
C ARG A 455 39.14 -30.87 -24.83
N ARG A 456 39.81 -31.00 -23.68
CA ARG A 456 39.46 -30.23 -22.48
C ARG A 456 39.97 -28.81 -22.67
N VAL A 457 39.06 -27.84 -22.64
CA VAL A 457 39.39 -26.42 -22.81
C VAL A 457 40.24 -25.94 -21.63
N ILE A 458 39.96 -26.46 -20.43
CA ILE A 458 40.67 -26.14 -19.20
C ILE A 458 40.95 -27.47 -18.48
N GLU A 459 42.23 -27.76 -18.24
CA GLU A 459 42.65 -28.84 -17.34
C GLU A 459 42.45 -28.41 -15.89
N ILE A 460 42.13 -29.35 -15.00
CA ILE A 460 41.77 -28.99 -13.63
C ILE A 460 42.98 -28.45 -12.85
N GLU A 461 44.18 -28.89 -13.19
CA GLU A 461 45.46 -28.41 -12.67
C GLU A 461 45.73 -26.96 -13.08
N ASN A 462 45.36 -26.58 -14.31
CA ASN A 462 45.45 -25.19 -14.74
C ASN A 462 44.43 -24.32 -13.98
N LEU A 463 43.25 -24.87 -13.66
CA LEU A 463 42.26 -24.15 -12.86
C LEU A 463 42.74 -23.92 -11.42
N SER A 464 43.41 -24.89 -10.79
CA SER A 464 43.98 -24.71 -9.45
C SER A 464 45.08 -23.64 -9.45
N THR A 465 45.93 -23.63 -10.48
CA THR A 465 46.96 -22.58 -10.65
C THR A 465 46.32 -21.20 -10.86
N LEU A 466 45.29 -21.09 -11.70
CA LEU A 466 44.57 -19.84 -11.92
C LEU A 466 43.90 -19.30 -10.65
N ILE A 467 43.32 -20.18 -9.83
CA ILE A 467 42.77 -19.81 -8.52
C ILE A 467 43.87 -19.25 -7.62
N GLN A 468 45.02 -19.91 -7.55
CA GLN A 468 46.15 -19.46 -6.73
C GLN A 468 46.71 -18.10 -7.16
N GLU A 469 46.78 -17.84 -8.47
CA GLU A 469 47.33 -16.59 -9.01
C GLU A 469 46.36 -15.40 -8.89
N ASN A 470 45.05 -15.63 -8.95
CA ASN A 470 44.05 -14.55 -9.04
C ASN A 470 43.30 -14.29 -7.72
N VAL A 471 43.19 -15.29 -6.83
CA VAL A 471 42.44 -15.16 -5.58
C VAL A 471 43.40 -15.20 -4.39
N ALA A 472 43.58 -14.05 -3.72
CA ALA A 472 44.44 -13.92 -2.53
C ALA A 472 45.84 -14.60 -2.69
N PRO A 473 46.66 -14.17 -3.66
CA PRO A 473 47.90 -14.87 -4.03
C PRO A 473 48.90 -15.03 -2.87
N GLU A 474 48.92 -14.08 -1.94
CA GLU A 474 49.82 -14.09 -0.78
C GLU A 474 49.39 -15.08 0.32
N SER A 475 48.13 -15.54 0.35
CA SER A 475 47.62 -16.42 1.42
C SER A 475 47.84 -17.90 1.16
N TRP A 476 48.26 -18.30 -0.04
CA TRP A 476 48.49 -19.72 -0.39
C TRP A 476 49.75 -20.32 0.20
N SER A 477 50.70 -19.50 0.66
CA SER A 477 51.90 -19.94 1.37
C SER A 477 51.71 -20.13 2.88
N ASP A 478 50.51 -19.87 3.39
CA ASP A 478 50.20 -20.00 4.81
C ASP A 478 50.11 -21.47 5.27
N ASP A 479 50.56 -21.74 6.49
CA ASP A 479 50.50 -23.08 7.08
C ASP A 479 49.04 -23.56 7.27
N GLY A 480 48.77 -24.79 6.84
CA GLY A 480 47.44 -25.42 6.85
C GLY A 480 46.51 -25.04 5.69
N VAL A 481 46.91 -24.14 4.79
CA VAL A 481 46.20 -23.86 3.54
C VAL A 481 46.54 -24.92 2.50
N SER A 482 45.53 -25.45 1.81
CA SER A 482 45.74 -26.42 0.74
C SER A 482 44.71 -26.26 -0.37
N ILE A 483 45.11 -26.63 -1.59
CA ILE A 483 44.23 -26.77 -2.74
C ILE A 483 44.57 -28.10 -3.42
N GLU A 484 43.58 -28.96 -3.53
CA GLU A 484 43.71 -30.28 -4.12
C GLU A 484 42.68 -30.42 -5.25
N SER A 485 43.16 -30.72 -6.46
CA SER A 485 42.32 -31.00 -7.61
C SER A 485 41.92 -32.48 -7.63
N GLY A 486 40.62 -32.76 -7.61
CA GLY A 486 40.04 -34.10 -7.78
C GLY A 486 39.38 -34.28 -9.14
N GLU A 487 38.65 -35.37 -9.36
CA GLU A 487 37.92 -35.56 -10.63
C GLU A 487 36.65 -34.69 -10.67
N GLY A 488 36.78 -33.50 -11.25
CA GLY A 488 35.67 -32.56 -11.45
C GLY A 488 35.32 -31.68 -10.25
N PHE A 489 36.14 -31.72 -9.20
CA PHE A 489 35.97 -30.88 -8.02
C PHE A 489 37.33 -30.42 -7.49
N ILE A 490 37.36 -29.25 -6.85
CA ILE A 490 38.56 -28.70 -6.22
C ILE A 490 38.26 -28.57 -4.73
N VAL A 491 39.01 -29.31 -3.92
CA VAL A 491 38.94 -29.22 -2.46
C VAL A 491 39.91 -28.15 -2.01
N VAL A 492 39.41 -27.12 -1.34
CA VAL A 492 40.23 -26.02 -0.84
C VAL A 492 40.09 -25.96 0.68
N THR A 493 41.21 -25.89 1.39
CA THR A 493 41.27 -25.59 2.81
C THR A 493 41.72 -24.14 2.97
N HIS A 494 40.78 -23.24 3.26
CA HIS A 494 41.05 -21.81 3.46
C HIS A 494 40.00 -21.16 4.36
N THR A 495 40.25 -19.92 4.78
CA THR A 495 39.26 -19.04 5.42
C THR A 495 38.00 -18.84 4.57
N LEU A 496 36.85 -18.67 5.21
CA LEU A 496 35.55 -18.44 4.55
C LEU A 496 35.55 -17.30 3.51
N GLU A 497 36.24 -16.19 3.79
CA GLU A 497 36.33 -15.04 2.89
C GLU A 497 36.96 -15.40 1.54
N VAL A 498 38.10 -16.08 1.57
CA VAL A 498 38.77 -16.58 0.36
C VAL A 498 37.91 -17.64 -0.35
N GLN A 499 37.22 -18.52 0.38
CA GLN A 499 36.31 -19.49 -0.23
C GLN A 499 35.17 -18.82 -1.02
N GLN A 500 34.64 -17.71 -0.51
CA GLN A 500 33.64 -16.90 -1.23
C GLN A 500 34.25 -16.22 -2.46
N ALA A 501 35.47 -15.71 -2.37
CA ALA A 501 36.19 -15.12 -3.50
C ALA A 501 36.48 -16.16 -4.60
N ILE A 502 36.90 -17.37 -4.24
CA ILE A 502 37.07 -18.50 -5.18
C ILE A 502 35.75 -18.81 -5.87
N ARG A 503 34.64 -18.86 -5.13
CA ARG A 503 33.33 -19.10 -5.72
C ARG A 503 32.95 -18.01 -6.72
N ALA A 504 33.13 -16.73 -6.36
CA ALA A 504 32.84 -15.61 -7.26
C ALA A 504 33.68 -15.69 -8.54
N PHE A 505 34.97 -15.99 -8.41
CA PHE A 505 35.87 -16.20 -9.54
C PHE A 505 35.42 -17.36 -10.45
N LEU A 506 35.04 -18.51 -9.87
CA LEU A 506 34.50 -19.64 -10.62
C LEU A 506 33.17 -19.31 -11.32
N GLU A 507 32.28 -18.54 -10.67
CA GLU A 507 31.03 -18.04 -11.28
C GLU A 507 31.31 -17.10 -12.47
N ASP A 508 32.32 -16.24 -12.37
CA ASP A 508 32.74 -15.38 -13.49
C ASP A 508 33.33 -16.21 -14.66
N LEU A 509 34.17 -17.21 -14.37
CA LEU A 509 34.67 -18.14 -15.38
C LEU A 509 33.54 -18.89 -16.09
N ARG A 510 32.52 -19.34 -15.35
CA ARG A 510 31.32 -19.99 -15.93
C ARG A 510 30.56 -19.07 -16.87
N ARG A 511 30.43 -17.80 -16.51
CA ARG A 511 29.76 -16.81 -17.34
C ARG A 511 30.48 -16.58 -18.66
N LEU A 512 31.81 -16.68 -18.68
CA LEU A 512 32.63 -16.51 -19.88
C LEU A 512 32.71 -17.78 -20.74
N ASN A 513 32.76 -18.98 -20.13
CA ASN A 513 32.97 -20.23 -20.86
C ASN A 513 31.68 -20.87 -21.42
N SER A 514 30.49 -20.42 -20.98
CA SER A 514 29.20 -21.02 -21.35
C SER A 514 28.54 -20.47 -22.62
N THR A 515 29.27 -19.74 -23.48
CA THR A 515 28.68 -19.20 -24.70
C THR A 515 28.46 -20.29 -25.75
N LEU A 516 27.22 -20.75 -25.86
CA LEU A 516 26.73 -21.52 -27.00
C LEU A 516 26.29 -20.56 -28.10
N VAL A 517 26.77 -20.79 -29.32
CA VAL A 517 26.45 -19.99 -30.50
C VAL A 517 25.52 -20.79 -31.39
N THR A 518 24.35 -20.24 -31.67
CA THR A 518 23.43 -20.79 -32.69
C THR A 518 23.69 -20.10 -34.01
N ILE A 519 24.16 -20.87 -34.99
CA ILE A 519 24.42 -20.45 -36.36
C ILE A 519 23.22 -20.85 -37.20
N GLU A 520 22.53 -19.86 -37.78
CA GLU A 520 21.45 -20.07 -38.74
C GLU A 520 21.92 -19.68 -40.14
N SER A 521 21.84 -20.61 -41.07
CA SER A 521 22.07 -20.37 -42.50
C SER A 521 20.76 -20.49 -43.25
N LYS A 522 20.45 -19.54 -44.13
CA LYS A 522 19.28 -19.57 -45.02
C LYS A 522 19.73 -19.34 -46.46
N PHE A 523 19.42 -20.30 -47.32
CA PHE A 523 19.61 -20.21 -48.77
C PHE A 523 18.26 -20.01 -49.42
N MET A 524 18.10 -18.94 -50.19
CA MET A 524 16.86 -18.63 -50.91
C MET A 524 17.10 -18.70 -52.41
N THR A 525 16.33 -19.53 -53.09
CA THR A 525 16.30 -19.64 -54.55
C THR A 525 14.97 -19.14 -55.04
N VAL A 526 14.99 -18.10 -55.87
CA VAL A 526 13.78 -17.53 -56.50
C VAL A 526 13.87 -17.77 -58.00
N GLY A 527 12.79 -18.26 -58.60
CA GLY A 527 12.67 -18.44 -60.05
C GLY A 527 11.33 -17.92 -60.55
N ASP A 528 11.37 -17.21 -61.68
CA ASP A 528 10.20 -16.83 -62.47
C ASP A 528 10.37 -17.41 -63.88
N ASN A 529 9.51 -18.35 -64.23
CA ASN A 529 9.54 -19.05 -65.50
C ASN A 529 8.29 -18.69 -66.31
N PHE A 530 8.44 -18.50 -67.61
CA PHE A 530 7.34 -18.20 -68.52
C PHE A 530 7.51 -18.98 -69.84
N ILE A 531 6.39 -19.44 -70.39
CA ILE A 531 6.33 -20.01 -71.73
C ILE A 531 5.14 -19.42 -72.48
N GLN A 532 5.36 -19.09 -73.75
CA GLN A 532 4.32 -18.70 -74.67
C GLN A 532 4.59 -19.37 -76.01
N GLU A 533 3.58 -20.04 -76.54
CA GLU A 533 3.60 -20.65 -77.87
C GLU A 533 2.32 -20.26 -78.60
N ILE A 534 2.47 -19.72 -79.79
CA ILE A 534 1.35 -19.48 -80.71
C ILE A 534 1.75 -20.08 -82.04
N GLY A 535 1.06 -21.14 -82.44
CA GLY A 535 1.32 -21.88 -83.67
C GLY A 535 0.08 -21.91 -84.56
N ASN A 536 0.28 -21.86 -85.87
CA ASN A 536 -0.77 -22.10 -86.87
C ASN A 536 -0.33 -23.26 -87.74
N ASP A 537 -1.13 -24.31 -87.80
CA ASP A 537 -0.94 -25.48 -88.65
C ASP A 537 -1.99 -25.48 -89.77
N PHE A 538 -1.58 -25.85 -90.98
CA PHE A 538 -2.43 -25.91 -92.16
C PHE A 538 -2.28 -27.28 -92.82
N ARG A 539 -3.36 -28.04 -92.92
CA ARG A 539 -3.35 -29.43 -93.42
C ARG A 539 -4.53 -29.73 -94.34
N GLY A 540 -4.37 -30.68 -95.26
CA GLY A 540 -5.49 -31.21 -96.07
C GLY A 540 -6.41 -32.15 -95.28
N LEU A 541 -7.64 -32.40 -95.77
CA LEU A 541 -8.65 -33.23 -95.07
C LEU A 541 -8.78 -34.66 -95.64
N ASP A 542 -8.52 -34.89 -96.93
CA ASP A 542 -8.40 -36.23 -97.52
C ASP A 542 -6.93 -36.71 -97.54
N GLY A 543 -6.71 -38.03 -97.56
CA GLY A 543 -5.38 -38.67 -97.61
C GLY A 543 -4.57 -38.37 -98.88
N ARG A 544 -5.01 -37.42 -99.71
CA ARG A 544 -4.22 -36.76 -100.73
C ARG A 544 -3.70 -35.46 -100.14
N SER A 545 -2.48 -35.55 -99.61
CA SER A 545 -1.73 -34.43 -99.06
C SER A 545 -1.80 -33.24 -100.04
N LEU A 546 -2.37 -32.12 -99.61
CA LEU A 546 -1.58 -30.88 -99.68
C LEU A 546 -0.25 -31.27 -99.06
N GLU A 547 0.76 -31.50 -99.90
CA GLU A 547 2.12 -31.86 -99.47
C GLU A 547 2.45 -30.96 -98.30
N ASP A 548 2.61 -31.61 -97.15
CA ASP A 548 2.89 -31.04 -95.87
C ASP A 548 3.73 -29.77 -96.04
N LEU A 549 3.17 -28.60 -95.73
CA LEU A 549 3.92 -27.35 -95.79
C LEU A 549 4.88 -27.25 -94.58
N THR A 550 5.44 -28.38 -94.12
CA THR A 550 6.50 -28.43 -93.12
C THR A 550 7.85 -28.58 -93.79
N ASN A 551 8.75 -27.67 -93.42
CA ASN A 551 10.01 -27.36 -94.08
C ASN A 551 11.22 -28.16 -93.56
N GLY A 552 11.02 -29.38 -93.03
CA GLY A 552 12.14 -30.28 -92.74
C GLY A 552 13.04 -29.94 -91.55
N LEU A 553 12.53 -29.31 -90.46
CA LEU A 553 13.29 -29.08 -89.21
C LEU A 553 12.47 -29.21 -87.92
N GLU A 554 13.18 -29.53 -86.83
CA GLU A 554 12.86 -30.47 -85.72
C GLU A 554 11.58 -30.27 -84.90
N ASP A 555 10.80 -29.19 -85.06
CA ASP A 555 9.48 -29.08 -84.42
C ASP A 555 8.31 -29.48 -85.34
N GLN A 556 8.62 -30.07 -86.52
CA GLN A 556 7.72 -30.63 -87.57
C GLN A 556 6.43 -31.29 -87.05
N ALA A 557 5.50 -30.52 -86.49
CA ALA A 557 4.24 -31.03 -85.98
C ALA A 557 3.19 -31.08 -87.10
N SER A 558 3.56 -31.76 -88.18
CA SER A 558 2.67 -32.62 -88.95
C SER A 558 2.69 -33.99 -88.26
N VAL A 559 1.49 -34.53 -87.99
CA VAL A 559 1.16 -35.65 -87.06
C VAL A 559 1.05 -35.26 -85.57
N GLY A 560 0.09 -34.39 -85.22
CA GLY A 560 -0.14 -34.05 -83.81
C GLY A 560 -1.48 -33.40 -83.44
N LEU A 561 -2.61 -34.08 -83.64
CA LEU A 561 -3.80 -33.87 -82.77
C LEU A 561 -4.11 -35.14 -81.99
N ASP A 562 -3.23 -35.48 -81.06
CA ASP A 562 -3.42 -36.54 -80.09
C ASP A 562 -2.79 -36.05 -78.78
N ASN A 563 -3.62 -35.91 -77.75
CA ASN A 563 -3.20 -35.91 -76.35
C ASN A 563 -3.47 -37.32 -75.81
N GLY A 564 -2.82 -38.32 -76.42
CA GLY A 564 -2.78 -39.74 -76.07
C GLY A 564 -3.94 -40.66 -76.50
N GLY A 565 -4.66 -40.43 -77.60
CA GLY A 565 -5.84 -41.23 -77.97
C GLY A 565 -5.98 -41.58 -79.46
N THR A 566 -6.06 -42.88 -79.77
CA THR A 566 -6.00 -43.49 -81.13
C THR A 566 -7.23 -43.29 -82.04
N GLY A 567 -8.09 -42.32 -81.77
CA GLY A 567 -9.18 -41.93 -82.69
C GLY A 567 -10.18 -43.03 -83.05
N SER A 568 -10.39 -44.05 -82.19
CA SER A 568 -11.43 -45.08 -82.36
C SER A 568 -12.38 -45.13 -81.16
N THR A 569 -13.62 -45.55 -81.37
CA THR A 569 -14.65 -45.69 -80.33
C THR A 569 -14.35 -46.88 -79.41
N GLY A 570 -13.52 -46.65 -78.39
CA GLY A 570 -13.21 -47.60 -77.30
C GLY A 570 -12.93 -46.84 -75.99
N GLN A 571 -12.74 -47.53 -74.86
CA GLN A 571 -12.26 -46.89 -73.62
C GLN A 571 -10.92 -46.20 -73.92
N ASP A 572 -10.79 -44.91 -73.57
CA ASP A 572 -9.82 -43.90 -74.06
C ASP A 572 -10.18 -43.18 -75.37
N ALA A 573 -11.42 -43.35 -75.86
CA ALA A 573 -12.03 -42.40 -76.78
C ALA A 573 -12.09 -41.03 -76.11
N ALA A 574 -11.62 -40.00 -76.82
CA ALA A 574 -11.83 -38.61 -76.45
C ALA A 574 -13.34 -38.39 -76.21
N GLY A 575 -13.75 -38.49 -74.95
CA GLY A 575 -15.08 -38.14 -74.51
C GLY A 575 -15.35 -36.71 -74.95
N ALA A 576 -16.61 -36.41 -75.30
CA ALA A 576 -17.01 -35.07 -75.71
C ALA A 576 -16.39 -34.02 -74.77
N PRO A 577 -15.63 -33.04 -75.27
CA PRO A 577 -14.96 -32.08 -74.41
C PRO A 577 -16.00 -31.28 -73.63
N SER A 578 -15.73 -31.08 -72.33
CA SER A 578 -16.64 -30.42 -71.39
C SER A 578 -16.75 -28.90 -71.58
N ALA A 579 -15.97 -28.29 -72.49
CA ALA A 579 -16.10 -26.89 -72.90
C ALA A 579 -15.51 -26.65 -74.30
N GLY A 580 -16.40 -26.52 -75.29
CA GLY A 580 -16.05 -26.14 -76.66
C GLY A 580 -17.32 -25.89 -77.44
N PHE A 581 -17.20 -25.22 -78.59
CA PHE A 581 -18.31 -25.11 -79.53
C PHE A 581 -17.93 -25.78 -80.85
N PHE A 582 -18.92 -26.45 -81.41
CA PHE A 582 -18.82 -27.15 -82.66
C PHE A 582 -19.98 -26.70 -83.53
N TYR A 583 -19.67 -26.25 -84.73
CA TYR A 583 -20.66 -25.87 -85.73
C TYR A 583 -20.26 -26.47 -87.07
N ASP A 584 -21.19 -27.20 -87.67
CA ASP A 584 -21.07 -27.79 -88.98
C ASP A 584 -22.32 -27.38 -89.75
N ASP A 585 -22.12 -26.74 -90.91
CA ASP A 585 -23.21 -26.30 -91.75
C ASP A 585 -23.78 -27.43 -92.63
N GLY A 586 -23.14 -28.61 -92.61
CA GLY A 586 -23.52 -29.79 -93.37
C GLY A 586 -23.29 -29.67 -94.88
N GLN A 587 -22.58 -28.62 -95.33
CA GLN A 587 -22.18 -28.41 -96.71
C GLN A 587 -20.66 -28.38 -96.81
N ASP A 588 -20.06 -27.19 -96.81
CA ASP A 588 -18.65 -26.95 -97.08
C ASP A 588 -17.88 -26.36 -95.89
N GLY A 589 -18.48 -26.24 -94.70
CA GLY A 589 -17.87 -25.54 -93.58
C GLY A 589 -18.04 -26.22 -92.21
N GLN A 590 -16.92 -26.43 -91.51
CA GLN A 590 -16.90 -26.87 -90.12
C GLN A 590 -15.98 -26.01 -89.27
N PHE A 591 -16.49 -25.55 -88.13
CA PHE A 591 -15.78 -24.75 -87.14
C PHE A 591 -15.81 -25.46 -85.80
N ALA A 592 -14.63 -25.63 -85.20
CA ALA A 592 -14.49 -26.21 -83.87
C ALA A 592 -13.53 -25.37 -83.04
N ALA A 593 -13.95 -25.00 -81.84
CA ALA A 593 -13.05 -24.38 -80.87
C ALA A 593 -13.10 -25.15 -79.55
N ARG A 594 -11.92 -25.41 -78.99
CA ARG A 594 -11.79 -26.03 -77.67
C ARG A 594 -10.81 -25.28 -76.80
N THR A 595 -11.14 -25.18 -75.53
CA THR A 595 -10.23 -24.67 -74.49
C THR A 595 -10.01 -25.79 -73.49
N GLY A 596 -8.76 -26.14 -73.20
CA GLY A 596 -8.45 -27.25 -72.31
C GLY A 596 -7.27 -26.95 -71.40
N ASN A 597 -7.34 -27.43 -70.17
CA ASN A 597 -6.24 -27.35 -69.22
C ASN A 597 -5.85 -28.77 -68.78
N PHE A 598 -4.80 -29.34 -69.37
CA PHE A 598 -4.32 -30.68 -69.04
C PHE A 598 -2.97 -30.55 -68.34
N PHE A 599 -2.96 -30.73 -67.01
CA PHE A 599 -1.74 -30.92 -66.25
C PHE A 599 -1.56 -32.41 -66.00
N ASN A 600 -0.72 -33.08 -66.81
CA ASN A 600 -0.42 -34.50 -66.64
C ASN A 600 0.90 -34.77 -65.88
N THR A 601 1.47 -33.76 -65.19
CA THR A 601 2.67 -33.95 -64.37
C THR A 601 2.66 -33.02 -63.16
N ALA A 602 3.25 -33.48 -62.04
CA ALA A 602 3.28 -32.77 -60.78
C ALA A 602 4.04 -31.43 -60.87
N LEU A 603 3.61 -30.44 -60.08
CA LEU A 603 4.29 -29.14 -59.94
C LEU A 603 5.75 -29.35 -59.54
N GLY A 604 6.69 -28.97 -60.42
CA GLY A 604 8.11 -28.99 -60.09
C GLY A 604 9.08 -29.11 -61.26
N GLN A 605 8.67 -29.54 -62.46
CA GLN A 605 9.57 -29.62 -63.60
C GLN A 605 8.92 -29.20 -64.93
N SER A 606 9.59 -28.23 -65.58
CA SER A 606 9.33 -27.60 -66.88
C SER A 606 7.89 -27.13 -67.17
N LEU A 607 7.76 -25.86 -67.55
CA LEU A 607 6.54 -25.41 -68.22
C LEU A 607 6.44 -26.16 -69.55
N SER A 608 5.38 -26.95 -69.73
CA SER A 608 5.11 -27.64 -70.99
C SER A 608 4.17 -26.82 -71.87
N THR A 609 4.30 -26.98 -73.18
CA THR A 609 3.42 -26.37 -74.17
C THR A 609 2.07 -27.10 -74.30
N ILE A 610 1.82 -28.13 -73.48
CA ILE A 610 0.59 -28.94 -73.49
C ILE A 610 -0.58 -28.19 -72.83
N GLY A 611 -1.74 -28.10 -73.48
CA GLY A 611 -2.93 -27.37 -72.98
C GLY A 611 -3.18 -26.07 -73.76
N GLY A 612 -3.98 -25.14 -73.20
CA GLY A 612 -4.25 -23.83 -73.80
C GLY A 612 -5.50 -23.80 -74.69
N MET A 613 -5.48 -22.91 -75.69
CA MET A 613 -6.57 -22.75 -76.66
C MET A 613 -6.18 -23.43 -77.98
N THR A 614 -7.13 -24.17 -78.56
CA THR A 614 -7.00 -24.67 -79.92
C THR A 614 -8.27 -24.35 -80.69
N PHE A 615 -8.10 -23.63 -81.79
CA PHE A 615 -9.15 -23.32 -82.75
C PHE A 615 -8.87 -24.07 -84.04
N GLN A 616 -9.86 -24.78 -84.56
CA GLN A 616 -9.76 -25.48 -85.83
C GLN A 616 -10.89 -25.02 -86.75
N TRP A 617 -10.52 -24.65 -87.97
CA TRP A 617 -11.47 -24.36 -89.04
C TRP A 617 -11.17 -25.26 -90.24
N ASN A 618 -12.20 -25.93 -90.73
CA ASN A 618 -12.14 -26.76 -91.93
C ASN A 618 -13.03 -26.15 -93.01
N PHE A 619 -12.51 -26.14 -94.22
CA PHE A 619 -13.18 -25.71 -95.43
C PHE A 619 -13.20 -26.89 -96.41
N PHE A 620 -14.39 -27.26 -96.88
CA PHE A 620 -14.68 -28.47 -97.64
C PHE A 620 -15.33 -28.13 -98.99
N ASN A 621 -14.52 -27.74 -99.97
CA ASN A 621 -15.01 -27.54 -101.34
C ASN A 621 -14.04 -28.22 -102.33
N ASP A 622 -13.85 -27.68 -103.55
CA ASP A 622 -12.82 -28.15 -104.49
C ASP A 622 -11.40 -28.18 -103.88
N VAL A 623 -11.15 -27.34 -102.87
CA VAL A 623 -9.96 -27.37 -102.01
C VAL A 623 -10.40 -27.75 -100.61
N GLU A 624 -9.85 -28.85 -100.12
CA GLU A 624 -10.08 -29.34 -98.77
C GLU A 624 -8.93 -28.90 -97.86
N MET A 625 -9.22 -28.00 -96.91
CA MET A 625 -8.20 -27.39 -96.07
C MET A 625 -8.67 -27.24 -94.62
N SER A 626 -7.79 -27.61 -93.70
CA SER A 626 -7.93 -27.46 -92.26
C SER A 626 -6.85 -26.50 -91.74
N THR A 627 -7.25 -25.49 -90.99
CA THR A 627 -6.33 -24.65 -90.22
C THR A 627 -6.54 -24.88 -88.73
N ILE A 628 -5.45 -25.03 -87.99
CA ILE A 628 -5.44 -25.18 -86.55
C ILE A 628 -4.56 -24.09 -85.94
N LEU A 629 -5.18 -23.17 -85.22
CA LEU A 629 -4.49 -22.20 -84.37
C LEU A 629 -4.38 -22.77 -82.95
N ARG A 630 -3.15 -22.85 -82.44
CA ARG A 630 -2.86 -23.19 -81.05
C ARG A 630 -2.22 -22.00 -80.35
N ALA A 631 -2.71 -21.69 -79.15
CA ALA A 631 -2.13 -20.67 -78.30
C ALA A 631 -2.02 -21.17 -76.86
N VAL A 632 -0.81 -21.17 -76.32
CA VAL A 632 -0.49 -21.59 -74.95
C VAL A 632 0.34 -20.51 -74.29
N GLU A 633 -0.10 -20.07 -73.12
CA GLU A 633 0.67 -19.18 -72.27
C GLU A 633 0.63 -19.73 -70.85
N LYS A 634 1.79 -19.91 -70.24
CA LYS A 634 1.91 -20.35 -68.85
C LYS A 634 3.05 -19.61 -68.16
N SER A 635 2.83 -19.24 -66.91
CA SER A 635 3.83 -18.65 -66.02
C SER A 635 3.93 -19.47 -64.74
N ASN A 636 5.14 -19.67 -64.23
CA ASN A 636 5.40 -20.35 -62.96
C ASN A 636 6.42 -19.56 -62.13
N ARG A 637 6.02 -19.16 -60.93
CA ARG A 637 6.89 -18.50 -59.95
C ARG A 637 7.09 -19.41 -58.77
N TYR A 638 8.34 -19.60 -58.36
CA TYR A 638 8.68 -20.37 -57.17
C TYR A 638 9.73 -19.66 -56.32
N GLU A 639 9.61 -19.86 -55.02
CA GLU A 639 10.55 -19.42 -54.00
C GLU A 639 10.83 -20.62 -53.10
N VAL A 640 12.08 -21.04 -53.04
CA VAL A 640 12.54 -22.15 -52.21
C VAL A 640 13.52 -21.60 -51.18
N ILE A 641 13.17 -21.72 -49.90
CA ILE A 641 14.02 -21.33 -48.78
C ILE A 641 14.49 -22.60 -48.07
N ASN A 642 15.78 -22.84 -48.08
CA ASN A 642 16.44 -23.90 -47.31
C ASN A 642 17.13 -23.28 -46.10
N SER A 643 16.67 -23.63 -44.89
CA SER A 643 17.27 -23.16 -43.65
C SER A 643 17.93 -24.30 -42.86
N GLN A 644 19.13 -24.07 -42.35
CA GLN A 644 19.84 -24.96 -41.44
C GLN A 644 20.19 -24.20 -40.17
N ILE A 645 19.99 -24.85 -39.02
CA ILE A 645 20.31 -24.31 -37.70
C ILE A 645 21.28 -25.27 -37.03
N LEU A 646 22.42 -24.75 -36.57
CA LEU A 646 23.44 -25.51 -35.85
C LEU A 646 23.81 -24.77 -34.57
N SER A 647 23.75 -25.46 -33.44
CA SER A 647 24.22 -24.95 -32.15
C SER A 647 25.57 -25.57 -31.83
N VAL A 648 26.57 -24.72 -31.56
CA VAL A 648 27.95 -25.13 -31.31
C VAL A 648 28.52 -24.37 -30.12
N HIS A 649 29.41 -24.99 -29.36
CA HIS A 649 30.12 -24.29 -28.29
C HIS A 649 31.14 -23.32 -28.89
N ASN A 650 31.40 -22.21 -28.20
CA ASN A 650 32.46 -21.31 -28.63
C ASN A 650 33.79 -22.08 -28.76
N THR A 651 34.56 -21.77 -29.79
CA THR A 651 35.84 -22.43 -30.15
C THR A 651 35.78 -23.92 -30.55
N SER A 652 34.60 -24.55 -30.59
CA SER A 652 34.47 -25.94 -31.05
C SER A 652 34.03 -26.04 -32.53
N ARG A 653 34.24 -27.20 -33.13
CA ARG A 653 33.83 -27.49 -34.52
C ARG A 653 32.59 -28.36 -34.54
N ALA A 654 31.62 -27.98 -35.37
CA ALA A 654 30.44 -28.78 -35.66
C ALA A 654 30.02 -28.60 -37.12
N TYR A 655 29.24 -29.55 -37.65
CA TYR A 655 28.76 -29.51 -39.04
C TYR A 655 27.32 -30.02 -39.15
N VAL A 656 26.62 -29.62 -40.22
CA VAL A 656 25.34 -30.19 -40.65
C VAL A 656 25.45 -30.52 -42.13
N ALA A 657 25.20 -31.76 -42.50
CA ALA A 657 25.17 -32.21 -43.89
C ALA A 657 23.83 -32.87 -44.19
N VAL A 658 23.10 -32.35 -45.19
CA VAL A 658 21.89 -32.97 -45.73
C VAL A 658 22.24 -33.43 -47.14
N VAL A 659 22.55 -34.71 -47.28
CA VAL A 659 22.99 -35.32 -48.53
C VAL A 659 22.06 -36.47 -48.90
N ASN A 660 21.73 -36.58 -50.18
CA ASN A 660 21.01 -37.74 -50.69
C ASN A 660 22.05 -38.79 -51.08
N GLN A 661 21.99 -39.93 -50.40
CA GLN A 661 22.88 -41.04 -50.71
C GLN A 661 22.38 -41.79 -51.94
N ARG A 662 23.24 -41.91 -52.95
CA ARG A 662 22.95 -42.76 -54.10
C ARG A 662 24.01 -43.83 -54.22
N ALA A 663 23.60 -45.06 -53.96
CA ALA A 663 24.40 -46.23 -54.30
C ALA A 663 24.55 -46.32 -55.82
N PHE A 664 25.78 -46.48 -56.28
CA PHE A 664 26.10 -46.74 -57.67
C PHE A 664 27.09 -47.90 -57.76
N ILE A 665 27.04 -48.61 -58.88
CA ILE A 665 28.04 -49.64 -59.17
C ILE A 665 29.28 -48.89 -59.63
N GLN A 666 30.32 -48.91 -58.82
CA GLN A 666 31.56 -48.23 -59.14
C GLN A 666 32.38 -49.05 -60.13
N ASP A 667 32.46 -50.36 -59.91
CA ASP A 667 33.19 -51.29 -60.76
C ASP A 667 32.54 -52.69 -60.71
N PHE A 668 33.05 -53.63 -61.49
CA PHE A 668 32.65 -55.04 -61.45
C PHE A 668 33.88 -55.93 -61.26
N SER A 669 33.85 -56.77 -60.22
CA SER A 669 34.82 -57.85 -60.09
C SER A 669 34.38 -59.01 -60.99
N VAL A 670 35.28 -59.51 -61.84
CA VAL A 670 34.96 -60.61 -62.75
C VAL A 670 35.65 -61.87 -62.27
N GLU A 671 34.87 -62.78 -61.70
CA GLU A 671 35.33 -64.14 -61.39
C GLU A 671 35.05 -65.06 -62.59
N VAL A 672 36.13 -65.58 -63.18
CA VAL A 672 36.04 -66.49 -64.33
C VAL A 672 36.04 -67.93 -63.82
N ALA A 673 34.86 -68.55 -63.74
CA ALA A 673 34.73 -70.00 -63.58
C ALA A 673 34.60 -70.67 -64.96
N GLN A 674 35.05 -71.93 -65.07
CA GLN A 674 35.37 -72.62 -66.33
C GLN A 674 34.25 -72.68 -67.40
N PHE A 675 32.99 -72.34 -67.05
CA PHE A 675 31.88 -72.27 -68.01
C PHE A 675 30.89 -71.09 -67.82
N GLN A 676 31.14 -70.15 -66.89
CA GLN A 676 30.34 -68.92 -66.74
C GLN A 676 31.20 -67.76 -66.20
N ALA A 677 31.09 -66.58 -66.82
CA ALA A 677 31.58 -65.33 -66.26
C ALA A 677 30.45 -64.70 -65.44
N VAL A 678 30.67 -64.55 -64.14
CA VAL A 678 29.74 -63.82 -63.26
C VAL A 678 30.45 -62.52 -62.89
N ALA A 679 29.86 -61.40 -63.29
CA ALA A 679 30.31 -60.07 -62.88
C ALA A 679 29.62 -59.74 -61.55
N ASP A 680 30.39 -59.63 -60.47
CA ASP A 680 29.88 -59.21 -59.17
C ASP A 680 30.04 -57.68 -59.05
N PRO A 681 28.93 -56.92 -58.94
CA PRO A 681 29.01 -55.46 -58.86
C PRO A 681 29.64 -55.00 -57.54
N GLU A 682 30.68 -54.18 -57.62
CA GLU A 682 31.24 -53.45 -56.49
C GLU A 682 30.45 -52.15 -56.31
N ILE A 683 29.78 -52.03 -55.16
CA ILE A 683 28.87 -50.93 -54.87
C ILE A 683 29.60 -49.88 -54.04
N ASN A 684 29.55 -48.61 -54.50
CA ASN A 684 29.98 -47.45 -53.73
C ASN A 684 28.82 -46.45 -53.55
N VAL A 685 28.97 -45.51 -52.63
CA VAL A 685 27.93 -44.54 -52.24
C VAL A 685 28.44 -43.12 -52.46
N LEU A 686 27.66 -42.32 -53.19
CA LEU A 686 27.82 -40.87 -53.32
C LEU A 686 26.98 -40.12 -52.29
#